data_AF-W7QED1-F1
#
_entry.id   AF-W7QED1-F1
#
_cell.length_a   1.000
_cell.length_b   1.000
_cell.length_c   1.000
_cell.angle_alpha   90.00
_cell.angle_beta   90.00
_cell.angle_gamma   90.00
#
_symmetry.space_group_name_H-M   'P 1'
#
loop_
_entity.id
_entity.type
_entity.pdbx_description
1 polymer ?
#
loop_
_entity_poly.entity_id
_entity_poly.type
_entity_poly.pdbx_seq_one_letter_code
_entity_poly.pdbx_strand_id
1 'polypeptide(L)'
;MSLSACKDTKVDIDPPEEPTPAPSPTPTPTPTPTPTPTPANTAPTVDMLDSATVEQGLSIELNWTISDAEQDNLTCEIDAGDSSNPIAITDCAYTGKTTLTYSESGQYQIKFTADDGEFSSEQTLNITISQPAPQFTLAASATAPAALYLRGFNDDWDTTNPFTLHDGIYVIEFDGTFAQQMVKVASEDWSAVNCGGFALSANTAPVDLTCGGNPDNGSITFEEDALYRIGVSYQDDGSAQMQMLKIVDPLPDESGLGQAGTLNIHYLHSSESYSGWGLHIWGDAIDPSIATTWQAPRPYAELKDDYAIWQVPIEDANSAFNFIMHFGDVKSTDSDLSIVANSFGTDIWIVQDTATIYNNETDARAAYNSLLQNLGNQSANLDLSDVTTTDTSSALADGWVDSAQFAQIYVRAYQDSDGDGVGDIQGLISRLDYLKDNGIDAIWLMPMMESSDNDHGYATTDYRKIESDYGSLDDFKALLAEAHNRDMAIILDYVINHSSNQNPLFADAMSSANNDKRDWYIIQADKPLGWNIWGGDPWRSSPGGAYYAAFADSMPDFDLTNPDVIAFHQNNLKFWLNMGVDGFRFDAVGVLVENGKDALEDQPENHVIMKTMKDTIESYDNRYIVCESPSGYAAFANDNSCGRAFNFSAGHAILGMVDTGVVWDELLTELAASNTDQMPMILANHDFFAGDRVWNQLSGNVAQYKLAAATYLLASSNPFTYYGEEIGLAAADNLSGDWSIRTPMSWTDDTNNAGFTTGTPFRDLSSNVASNNVTAQLANADSLLNYYRDLYQVRNDHSVIATGILNVQSSGGDEVLKLVRTGTGTEAVILINYSDGDESVTVDVTHDNAVYTDELSDLADAGASSSGQLTVIVPAQSAAVFVLTVAN
;
A
#
# COMPACT_ATOMS: atom_id res chain seq x y z
N MET A 1 -26.30 -7.65 -49.45
CA MET A 1 -26.80 -6.51 -50.26
C MET A 1 -27.47 -5.54 -49.30
N SER A 2 -26.91 -4.33 -49.15
CA SER A 2 -27.48 -3.24 -48.35
C SER A 2 -28.57 -2.50 -49.11
N LEU A 3 -29.53 -1.89 -48.40
CA LEU A 3 -29.90 -0.48 -48.59
C LEU A 3 -30.90 0.01 -47.54
N SER A 4 -30.43 1.00 -46.80
CA SER A 4 -31.15 2.00 -46.00
C SER A 4 -32.07 2.90 -46.84
N ALA A 5 -33.24 3.29 -46.31
CA ALA A 5 -33.83 4.64 -46.47
C ALA A 5 -35.08 4.87 -45.57
N CYS A 6 -34.94 5.88 -44.69
CA CYS A 6 -35.89 6.76 -43.98
C CYS A 6 -37.28 6.98 -44.67
N LYS A 7 -38.39 7.45 -44.06
CA LYS A 7 -38.59 8.57 -43.12
C LYS A 7 -40.11 8.77 -42.85
N ASP A 8 -40.44 9.41 -41.73
CA ASP A 8 -41.61 10.28 -41.45
C ASP A 8 -43.06 9.76 -41.63
N THR A 9 -43.70 9.40 -40.52
CA THR A 9 -45.15 9.66 -40.30
C THR A 9 -45.40 10.01 -38.82
N LYS A 10 -45.73 11.28 -38.55
CA LYS A 10 -46.38 11.72 -37.31
C LYS A 10 -47.86 11.33 -37.35
N VAL A 11 -48.37 10.72 -36.29
CA VAL A 11 -49.81 10.52 -36.05
C VAL A 11 -50.12 11.07 -34.67
N ASP A 12 -50.88 12.17 -34.64
CA ASP A 12 -51.56 12.69 -33.44
C ASP A 12 -52.73 11.75 -33.09
N ILE A 13 -52.79 11.30 -31.84
CA ILE A 13 -53.98 10.66 -31.26
C ILE A 13 -54.23 11.30 -29.90
N ASP A 14 -55.33 12.06 -29.80
CA ASP A 14 -55.84 12.62 -28.55
C ASP A 14 -56.20 11.50 -27.54
N PRO A 15 -55.89 11.66 -26.25
CA PRO A 15 -56.29 10.71 -25.22
C PRO A 15 -57.81 10.77 -24.93
N PRO A 16 -58.47 9.63 -24.66
CA PRO A 16 -59.92 9.59 -24.41
C PRO A 16 -60.28 10.07 -23.00
N GLU A 17 -61.44 10.74 -22.88
CA GLU A 17 -62.04 11.21 -21.62
C GLU A 17 -62.34 10.06 -20.64
N GLU A 18 -61.96 10.27 -19.37
CA GLU A 18 -62.26 9.33 -18.27
C GLU A 18 -63.76 9.32 -17.89
N PRO A 19 -64.35 8.14 -17.62
CA PRO A 19 -65.72 8.05 -17.11
C PRO A 19 -65.76 8.10 -15.56
N THR A 20 -66.60 8.98 -15.02
CA THR A 20 -66.96 9.03 -13.58
C THR A 20 -67.63 7.74 -13.10
N PRO A 21 -67.18 7.11 -11.99
CA PRO A 21 -67.85 5.95 -11.41
C PRO A 21 -68.86 6.32 -10.29
N ALA A 22 -69.99 5.61 -10.30
CA ALA A 22 -70.99 5.54 -9.21
C ALA A 22 -70.73 4.32 -8.29
N PRO A 23 -71.31 4.24 -7.07
CA PRO A 23 -70.70 3.55 -5.94
C PRO A 23 -71.23 2.13 -5.60
N SER A 24 -70.48 1.48 -4.68
CA SER A 24 -70.84 0.37 -3.75
C SER A 24 -70.38 -1.06 -4.16
N PRO A 25 -70.19 -2.05 -3.25
CA PRO A 25 -70.21 -2.09 -1.77
C PRO A 25 -68.95 -2.73 -1.11
N THR A 26 -68.86 -2.58 0.22
CA THR A 26 -67.78 -3.01 1.14
C THR A 26 -67.73 -4.53 1.43
N PRO A 27 -66.55 -5.16 1.42
CA PRO A 27 -66.26 -6.44 2.09
C PRO A 27 -65.36 -6.30 3.34
N THR A 28 -65.47 -7.27 4.24
CA THR A 28 -64.95 -7.39 5.62
C THR A 28 -63.41 -7.44 5.73
N PRO A 29 -62.78 -6.88 6.80
CA PRO A 29 -61.34 -6.70 6.89
C PRO A 29 -60.55 -7.96 7.29
N THR A 30 -59.46 -8.19 6.57
CA THR A 30 -58.29 -9.02 6.93
C THR A 30 -57.39 -8.22 7.88
N PRO A 31 -56.72 -8.83 8.89
CA PRO A 31 -55.88 -8.10 9.84
C PRO A 31 -54.70 -7.43 9.13
N THR A 32 -54.60 -6.12 9.31
CA THR A 32 -53.51 -5.25 8.82
C THR A 32 -52.21 -5.59 9.56
N PRO A 33 -51.06 -5.71 8.86
CA PRO A 33 -49.76 -5.73 9.53
C PRO A 33 -49.61 -4.44 10.34
N THR A 34 -49.13 -4.56 11.58
CA THR A 34 -48.84 -3.39 12.40
C THR A 34 -47.71 -2.64 11.70
N PRO A 35 -47.86 -1.35 11.35
CA PRO A 35 -46.74 -0.59 10.81
C PRO A 35 -45.66 -0.56 11.88
N THR A 36 -44.47 -1.08 11.56
CA THR A 36 -43.26 -0.71 12.28
C THR A 36 -43.25 0.82 12.30
N PRO A 37 -43.13 1.47 13.47
CA PRO A 37 -43.03 2.92 13.49
C PRO A 37 -41.86 3.30 12.60
N THR A 38 -42.12 4.10 11.57
CA THR A 38 -41.06 4.81 10.85
C THR A 38 -40.16 5.45 11.91
N PRO A 39 -38.83 5.25 11.88
CA PRO A 39 -37.93 5.96 12.76
C PRO A 39 -38.33 7.44 12.77
N ALA A 40 -38.43 8.04 13.95
CA ALA A 40 -38.69 9.47 14.01
C ALA A 40 -37.49 10.17 13.37
N ASN A 41 -37.72 10.98 12.33
CA ASN A 41 -36.66 11.68 11.63
C ASN A 41 -35.74 12.40 12.63
N THR A 42 -34.42 12.20 12.52
CA THR A 42 -33.43 12.81 13.41
C THR A 42 -32.50 13.71 12.61
N ALA A 43 -32.03 14.79 13.24
CA ALA A 43 -31.13 15.72 12.56
C ALA A 43 -29.84 15.00 12.11
N PRO A 44 -29.31 15.31 10.91
CA PRO A 44 -28.02 14.80 10.48
C PRO A 44 -26.92 15.24 11.45
N THR A 45 -25.84 14.48 11.59
CA THR A 45 -24.71 14.78 12.47
C THR A 45 -23.46 15.10 11.65
N VAL A 46 -22.82 16.24 11.89
CA VAL A 46 -21.49 16.54 11.31
C VAL A 46 -20.43 15.84 12.16
N ASP A 47 -19.96 14.67 11.71
CA ASP A 47 -19.02 13.81 12.42
C ASP A 47 -17.60 14.36 12.40
N MET A 48 -17.25 15.03 11.30
CA MET A 48 -15.93 15.62 11.09
C MET A 48 -16.05 16.95 10.33
N LEU A 49 -15.33 17.95 10.80
CA LEU A 49 -15.09 19.20 10.10
C LEU A 49 -13.64 19.62 10.36
N ASP A 50 -12.82 19.62 9.32
CA ASP A 50 -11.40 19.97 9.42
C ASP A 50 -10.94 20.78 8.21
N SER A 51 -9.79 21.45 8.33
CA SER A 51 -9.21 22.27 7.27
C SER A 51 -7.72 22.02 7.10
N ALA A 52 -7.27 21.97 5.85
CA ALA A 52 -5.85 21.96 5.50
C ALA A 52 -5.47 23.24 4.75
N THR A 53 -4.28 23.78 5.05
CA THR A 53 -3.73 24.90 4.27
C THR A 53 -3.22 24.38 2.94
N VAL A 54 -3.71 24.94 1.83
CA VAL A 54 -3.17 24.66 0.50
C VAL A 54 -1.90 25.49 0.33
N GLU A 55 -0.82 24.92 -0.23
CA GLU A 55 0.55 25.49 -0.30
C GLU A 55 0.72 26.87 -1.00
N GLN A 56 -0.34 27.66 -1.21
CA GLN A 56 -0.26 29.06 -1.66
C GLN A 56 -1.39 29.95 -1.09
N GLY A 57 -1.12 30.73 -0.03
CA GLY A 57 -1.88 31.95 0.24
C GLY A 57 -3.11 31.85 1.16
N LEU A 58 -4.00 32.86 1.05
CA LEU A 58 -5.21 33.08 1.86
C LEU A 58 -6.34 32.04 1.59
N SER A 59 -5.99 30.82 1.17
CA SER A 59 -6.95 29.78 0.78
C SER A 59 -6.73 28.51 1.59
N ILE A 60 -7.82 27.87 2.00
CA ILE A 60 -7.82 26.58 2.71
C ILE A 60 -8.77 25.59 2.05
N GLU A 61 -8.45 24.31 2.15
CA GLU A 61 -9.39 23.23 1.81
C GLU A 61 -10.13 22.83 3.08
N LEU A 62 -11.46 22.93 3.06
CA LEU A 62 -12.36 22.48 4.12
C LEU A 62 -12.91 21.11 3.74
N ASN A 63 -12.74 20.14 4.64
CA ASN A 63 -13.22 18.77 4.49
C ASN A 63 -14.29 18.48 5.55
N TRP A 64 -15.31 17.70 5.19
CA TRP A 64 -16.36 17.29 6.13
C TRP A 64 -16.82 15.84 5.93
N THR A 65 -17.35 15.28 7.01
CA THR A 65 -18.10 14.02 7.03
C THR A 65 -19.39 14.21 7.83
N ILE A 66 -20.50 13.75 7.28
CA ILE A 66 -21.84 13.82 7.88
C ILE A 66 -22.37 12.39 7.96
N SER A 67 -23.11 12.08 9.02
CA SER A 67 -23.94 10.89 9.13
C SER A 67 -25.40 11.29 9.26
N ASP A 68 -26.27 10.50 8.64
CA ASP A 68 -27.72 10.61 8.79
C ASP A 68 -28.28 9.19 8.91
N ALA A 69 -29.02 8.92 9.98
CA ALA A 69 -29.50 7.57 10.26
C ALA A 69 -30.60 7.13 9.28
N GLU A 70 -31.30 8.11 8.71
CA GLU A 70 -32.44 7.92 7.80
C GLU A 70 -32.04 7.98 6.31
N GLN A 71 -30.81 8.43 6.02
CA GLN A 71 -30.24 8.65 4.70
C GLN A 71 -31.01 9.67 3.84
N ASP A 72 -31.47 10.75 4.46
CA ASP A 72 -32.22 11.81 3.79
C ASP A 72 -31.34 12.61 2.80
N ASN A 73 -32.00 13.37 1.92
CA ASN A 73 -31.31 14.27 1.00
C ASN A 73 -30.87 15.52 1.75
N LEU A 74 -29.56 15.76 1.80
CA LEU A 74 -28.97 16.84 2.58
C LEU A 74 -28.71 18.11 1.76
N THR A 75 -28.96 19.24 2.39
CA THR A 75 -28.46 20.55 1.96
C THR A 75 -27.44 21.06 2.98
N CYS A 76 -26.36 21.67 2.52
CA CYS A 76 -25.35 22.21 3.42
C CYS A 76 -25.10 23.70 3.15
N GLU A 77 -24.79 24.44 4.21
CA GLU A 77 -24.45 25.86 4.16
C GLU A 77 -23.13 26.09 4.90
N ILE A 78 -22.23 26.87 4.27
CA ILE A 78 -20.94 27.24 4.84
C ILE A 78 -20.88 28.75 5.01
N ASP A 79 -20.81 29.21 6.26
CA ASP A 79 -20.42 30.58 6.59
C ASP A 79 -18.90 30.60 6.81
N ALA A 80 -18.17 31.31 5.95
CA ALA A 80 -16.72 31.38 5.99
C ALA A 80 -16.17 32.23 7.16
N GLY A 81 -17.04 32.96 7.88
CA GLY A 81 -16.64 33.78 9.03
C GLY A 81 -15.98 35.11 8.68
N ASP A 82 -15.95 35.48 7.40
CA ASP A 82 -15.32 36.70 6.86
C ASP A 82 -16.34 37.82 6.53
N SER A 83 -17.58 37.69 7.00
CA SER A 83 -18.75 38.55 6.70
C SER A 83 -19.28 38.49 5.26
N SER A 84 -18.79 37.54 4.45
CA SER A 84 -19.44 37.19 3.18
C SER A 84 -20.78 36.49 3.40
N ASN A 85 -21.61 36.41 2.34
CA ASN A 85 -22.85 35.65 2.42
C ASN A 85 -22.52 34.15 2.50
N PRO A 86 -23.25 33.36 3.29
CA PRO A 86 -23.06 31.92 3.36
C PRO A 86 -23.17 31.24 1.99
N ILE A 87 -22.34 30.23 1.78
CA ILE A 87 -22.25 29.45 0.54
C ILE A 87 -23.16 28.23 0.67
N ALA A 88 -24.21 28.17 -0.15
CA ALA A 88 -25.11 27.04 -0.21
C ALA A 88 -24.56 25.93 -1.14
N ILE A 89 -24.50 24.71 -0.64
CA ILE A 89 -24.15 23.48 -1.37
C ILE A 89 -25.44 22.68 -1.57
N THR A 90 -25.90 22.64 -2.81
CA THR A 90 -27.04 21.80 -3.22
C THR A 90 -26.53 20.39 -3.50
N ASP A 91 -27.23 19.37 -3.01
CA ASP A 91 -26.83 17.95 -3.04
C ASP A 91 -25.56 17.68 -2.22
N CYS A 92 -25.63 17.99 -0.92
CA CYS A 92 -24.49 17.85 -0.02
C CYS A 92 -24.13 16.38 0.19
N ALA A 93 -22.95 15.99 -0.27
CA ALA A 93 -22.43 14.64 -0.09
C ALA A 93 -22.10 14.38 1.40
N TYR A 94 -22.37 13.14 1.85
CA TYR A 94 -22.01 12.64 3.19
C TYR A 94 -20.52 12.78 3.50
N THR A 95 -19.66 12.81 2.48
CA THR A 95 -18.27 13.23 2.61
C THR A 95 -17.94 14.16 1.46
N GLY A 96 -17.37 15.32 1.76
CA GLY A 96 -17.12 16.34 0.76
C GLY A 96 -15.96 17.25 1.12
N LYS A 97 -15.53 18.02 0.12
CA LYS A 97 -14.48 19.02 0.28
C LYS A 97 -14.74 20.25 -0.59
N THR A 98 -14.31 21.40 -0.11
CA THR A 98 -14.38 22.66 -0.85
C THR A 98 -13.24 23.59 -0.46
N THR A 99 -12.95 24.58 -1.31
CA THR A 99 -11.90 25.57 -1.03
C THR A 99 -12.51 26.91 -0.65
N LEU A 100 -12.11 27.45 0.50
CA LEU A 100 -12.45 28.81 0.93
C LEU A 100 -11.26 29.74 0.69
N THR A 101 -11.53 30.97 0.25
CA THR A 101 -10.49 31.98 -0.03
C THR A 101 -10.84 33.28 0.66
N TYR A 102 -9.89 33.81 1.42
CA TYR A 102 -10.04 35.00 2.25
C TYR A 102 -9.31 36.19 1.61
N SER A 103 -9.79 37.42 1.85
CA SER A 103 -9.16 38.64 1.34
C SER A 103 -8.09 39.21 2.26
N GLU A 104 -8.08 38.83 3.54
CA GLU A 104 -7.15 39.32 4.57
C GLU A 104 -6.66 38.14 5.43
N SER A 105 -5.48 38.28 6.05
CA SER A 105 -5.04 37.34 7.07
C SER A 105 -5.72 37.64 8.39
N GLY A 106 -6.08 36.60 9.14
CA GLY A 106 -6.75 36.74 10.41
C GLY A 106 -7.21 35.39 10.94
N GLN A 107 -7.86 35.42 12.10
CA GLN A 107 -8.58 34.25 12.60
C GLN A 107 -10.04 34.33 12.15
N TYR A 108 -10.52 33.22 11.60
CA TYR A 108 -11.87 33.08 11.10
C TYR A 108 -12.54 31.90 11.78
N GLN A 109 -13.84 32.03 12.05
CA GLN A 109 -14.65 30.94 12.55
C GLN A 109 -15.59 30.50 11.44
N ILE A 110 -15.28 29.36 10.83
CA ILE A 110 -16.14 28.75 9.83
C ILE A 110 -17.28 28.06 10.54
N LYS A 111 -18.49 28.23 10.03
CA LYS A 111 -19.67 27.49 10.49
C LYS A 111 -20.23 26.68 9.33
N PHE A 112 -20.27 25.37 9.52
CA PHE A 112 -20.87 24.41 8.58
C PHE A 112 -22.21 23.94 9.13
N THR A 113 -23.27 24.01 8.33
CA THR A 113 -24.61 23.56 8.70
C THR A 113 -25.08 22.49 7.73
N ALA A 114 -25.55 21.35 8.22
CA ALA A 114 -26.20 20.31 7.42
C ALA A 114 -27.70 20.27 7.79
N ASP A 115 -28.57 20.23 6.78
CA ASP A 115 -30.03 20.30 6.92
C ASP A 115 -30.71 19.26 6.01
N ASP A 116 -31.59 18.44 6.57
CA ASP A 116 -32.35 17.38 5.88
C ASP A 116 -33.72 17.87 5.33
N GLY A 117 -34.05 19.15 5.53
CA GLY A 117 -35.32 19.78 5.17
C GLY A 117 -36.33 19.91 6.31
N GLU A 118 -36.12 19.21 7.43
CA GLU A 118 -36.93 19.27 8.65
C GLU A 118 -36.11 19.66 9.90
N PHE A 119 -34.86 19.18 10.00
CA PHE A 119 -33.91 19.47 11.07
C PHE A 119 -32.50 19.76 10.52
N SER A 120 -31.72 20.51 11.31
CA SER A 120 -30.32 20.80 11.00
C SER A 120 -29.40 20.67 12.20
N SER A 121 -28.13 20.39 11.90
CA SER A 121 -27.02 20.46 12.84
C SER A 121 -25.92 21.38 12.33
N GLU A 122 -25.13 21.94 13.25
CA GLU A 122 -24.04 22.85 12.94
C GLU A 122 -22.76 22.46 13.68
N GLN A 123 -21.62 22.64 13.01
CA GLN A 123 -20.29 22.54 13.60
C GLN A 123 -19.47 23.77 13.22
N THR A 124 -18.59 24.20 14.13
CA THR A 124 -17.72 25.35 13.92
C THR A 124 -16.27 24.95 13.97
N LEU A 125 -15.46 25.53 13.06
CA LEU A 125 -14.03 25.32 12.97
C LEU A 125 -13.32 26.69 13.05
N ASN A 126 -12.46 26.85 14.05
CA ASN A 126 -11.63 28.05 14.16
C ASN A 126 -10.34 27.84 13.37
N ILE A 127 -10.09 28.69 12.39
CA ILE A 127 -8.90 28.63 11.55
C ILE A 127 -8.08 29.91 11.69
N THR A 128 -6.78 29.80 11.42
CA THR A 128 -5.90 30.96 11.26
C THR A 128 -5.45 31.01 9.81
N ILE A 129 -5.84 32.06 9.10
CA ILE A 129 -5.34 32.34 7.75
C ILE A 129 -4.18 33.31 7.90
N SER A 130 -2.98 32.82 7.63
CA SER A 130 -1.77 33.64 7.57
C SER A 130 -1.52 34.03 6.11
N GLN A 131 -1.26 35.31 5.84
CA GLN A 131 -0.65 35.65 4.56
C GLN A 131 0.72 34.97 4.54
N PRO A 132 1.09 34.28 3.45
CA PRO A 132 2.47 33.83 3.29
C PRO A 132 3.36 35.07 3.40
N ALA A 133 4.47 34.95 4.12
CA ALA A 133 5.45 36.03 4.21
C ALA A 133 5.71 36.57 2.80
N PRO A 134 5.67 37.89 2.56
CA PRO A 134 5.82 38.43 1.22
C PRO A 134 7.11 37.91 0.62
N GLN A 135 7.00 36.99 -0.34
CA GLN A 135 8.08 36.60 -1.21
C GLN A 135 8.41 37.84 -2.04
N PHE A 136 9.49 38.53 -1.70
CA PHE A 136 10.04 39.56 -2.58
C PHE A 136 10.51 38.87 -3.86
N THR A 137 9.67 38.91 -4.89
CA THR A 137 10.14 38.68 -6.25
C THR A 137 10.98 39.90 -6.63
N LEU A 138 12.27 39.67 -6.88
CA LEU A 138 13.14 40.66 -7.51
C LEU A 138 12.54 41.01 -8.88
N ALA A 139 11.79 42.11 -8.94
CA ALA A 139 11.52 42.77 -10.20
C ALA A 139 12.88 43.21 -10.74
N ALA A 140 13.26 42.65 -11.90
CA ALA A 140 14.44 43.08 -12.64
C ALA A 140 14.40 44.62 -12.76
N SER A 141 15.37 45.28 -12.13
CA SER A 141 15.54 46.75 -11.98
C SER A 141 14.92 47.43 -10.74
N ALA A 142 15.40 47.09 -9.54
CA ALA A 142 15.55 48.08 -8.47
C ALA A 142 16.77 47.73 -7.59
N THR A 143 17.66 48.69 -7.39
CA THR A 143 18.83 48.62 -6.51
C THR A 143 18.44 48.31 -5.07
N ALA A 144 19.26 47.50 -4.38
CA ALA A 144 19.14 47.02 -3.00
C ALA A 144 18.58 48.03 -1.97
N PRO A 145 17.85 47.58 -0.92
CA PRO A 145 17.42 48.45 0.17
C PRO A 145 18.66 48.99 0.92
N ALA A 146 18.62 50.28 1.25
CA ALA A 146 19.72 50.97 1.91
C ALA A 146 20.01 50.40 3.31
N ALA A 147 21.29 50.07 3.58
CA ALA A 147 21.76 49.61 4.87
C ALA A 147 21.52 50.64 5.99
N LEU A 148 21.11 50.16 7.18
CA LEU A 148 21.11 50.93 8.43
C LEU A 148 22.52 50.87 9.03
N TYR A 149 23.20 52.01 9.16
CA TYR A 149 24.55 52.08 9.71
C TYR A 149 24.52 52.44 11.20
N LEU A 150 25.02 51.55 12.07
CA LEU A 150 25.34 51.88 13.46
C LEU A 150 26.78 52.37 13.53
N ARG A 151 27.00 53.52 14.20
CA ARG A 151 28.32 54.17 14.24
C ARG A 151 29.02 53.88 15.56
N GLY A 152 30.07 53.05 15.52
CA GLY A 152 31.10 52.99 16.57
C GLY A 152 32.10 54.15 16.41
N PHE A 153 32.69 54.63 17.49
CA PHE A 153 33.57 55.82 17.48
C PHE A 153 34.98 55.62 16.91
N ASN A 154 35.26 54.49 16.25
CA ASN A 154 36.48 54.30 15.48
C ASN A 154 36.12 54.17 14.00
N ASP A 155 36.79 54.93 13.15
CA ASP A 155 36.49 55.20 11.74
C ASP A 155 36.65 53.98 10.78
N ASP A 156 36.25 52.78 11.18
CA ASP A 156 36.16 51.62 10.26
C ASP A 156 34.71 51.47 9.76
N TRP A 157 34.54 51.69 8.46
CA TRP A 157 33.24 51.66 7.77
C TRP A 157 32.82 50.25 7.31
N ASP A 158 33.55 49.20 7.69
CA ASP A 158 33.57 47.93 6.92
C ASP A 158 33.08 46.67 7.66
N THR A 159 32.48 46.78 8.85
CA THR A 159 31.85 45.61 9.50
C THR A 159 30.35 45.58 9.25
N THR A 160 29.94 44.80 8.25
CA THR A 160 28.56 44.35 8.08
C THR A 160 28.27 43.23 9.06
N ASN A 161 27.59 43.52 10.17
CA ASN A 161 26.94 42.47 10.96
C ASN A 161 25.60 42.13 10.29
N PRO A 162 25.31 40.85 10.00
CA PRO A 162 24.02 40.47 9.45
C PRO A 162 22.93 40.73 10.51
N PHE A 163 21.86 41.39 10.10
CA PHE A 163 20.66 41.52 10.92
C PHE A 163 19.80 40.28 10.69
N THR A 164 19.36 39.64 11.76
CA THR A 164 18.41 38.53 11.67
C THR A 164 17.02 39.04 12.06
N LEU A 165 16.03 38.80 11.21
CA LEU A 165 14.65 39.20 11.45
C LEU A 165 13.93 38.04 12.14
N HIS A 166 13.48 38.25 13.37
CA HIS A 166 12.64 37.30 14.10
C HIS A 166 11.34 38.01 14.47
N ASP A 167 10.20 37.49 14.02
CA ASP A 167 8.86 37.99 14.37
C ASP A 167 8.65 39.51 14.16
N GLY A 168 9.19 40.06 13.07
CA GLY A 168 9.07 41.50 12.75
C GLY A 168 10.02 42.41 13.54
N ILE A 169 10.95 41.84 14.30
CA ILE A 169 11.95 42.55 15.11
C ILE A 169 13.33 42.27 14.51
N TYR A 170 14.10 43.34 14.27
CA TYR A 170 15.49 43.22 13.85
C TYR A 170 16.37 43.00 15.09
N VAL A 171 17.12 41.90 15.08
CA VAL A 171 17.97 41.47 16.20
C VAL A 171 19.43 41.62 15.82
N ILE A 172 20.23 42.16 16.74
CA ILE A 172 21.69 42.16 16.67
C ILE A 172 22.21 41.46 17.92
N GLU A 173 23.03 40.44 17.71
CA GLU A 173 23.75 39.74 18.76
C GLU A 173 25.24 40.01 18.59
N PHE A 174 25.93 40.33 19.68
CA PHE A 174 27.37 40.59 19.65
C PHE A 174 28.03 40.15 20.94
N ASP A 175 29.26 39.69 20.80
CA ASP A 175 30.11 39.21 21.89
C ASP A 175 30.92 40.38 22.50
N GLY A 176 31.08 40.38 23.83
CA GLY A 176 31.57 41.51 24.64
C GLY A 176 33.07 41.78 24.57
N THR A 177 33.84 41.05 23.77
CA THR A 177 35.32 41.06 23.78
C THR A 177 35.97 42.25 23.04
N PHE A 178 35.18 43.18 22.47
CA PHE A 178 35.69 44.43 21.89
C PHE A 178 35.67 45.59 22.91
N ALA A 179 36.83 45.87 23.50
CA ALA A 179 37.04 46.95 24.46
C ALA A 179 36.58 48.34 23.94
N GLN A 180 35.69 48.96 24.73
CA GLN A 180 35.28 50.37 24.73
C GLN A 180 34.74 50.96 23.41
N GLN A 181 33.50 50.63 23.06
CA GLN A 181 32.65 51.56 22.31
C GLN A 181 31.65 52.23 23.26
N MET A 182 31.67 53.58 23.31
CA MET A 182 30.60 54.34 23.96
C MET A 182 29.34 54.24 23.10
N VAL A 183 28.36 53.46 23.54
CA VAL A 183 26.98 53.62 23.08
C VAL A 183 26.38 54.78 23.87
N LYS A 184 26.03 55.86 23.18
CA LYS A 184 25.37 57.01 23.78
C LYS A 184 23.89 56.66 23.97
N VAL A 185 23.54 56.25 25.18
CA VAL A 185 22.15 56.15 25.65
C VAL A 185 22.11 56.89 26.98
N ALA A 186 21.28 57.92 27.06
CA ALA A 186 21.11 58.66 28.30
C ALA A 186 20.07 57.99 29.20
N SER A 187 20.64 57.18 30.09
CA SER A 187 20.23 56.83 31.46
C SER A 187 19.60 57.97 32.28
N GLU A 188 18.96 57.77 33.43
CA GLU A 188 18.71 56.60 34.29
C GLU A 188 17.57 56.99 35.25
N ASP A 189 16.56 56.13 35.36
CA ASP A 189 15.88 55.67 36.58
C ASP A 189 14.39 55.42 36.31
N TRP A 190 14.10 54.12 36.18
CA TRP A 190 12.92 53.38 36.63
C TRP A 190 11.51 54.02 36.48
N SER A 191 10.67 53.25 35.81
CA SER A 191 9.23 53.38 35.57
C SER A 191 8.79 54.31 34.42
N ALA A 192 8.36 53.66 33.33
CA ALA A 192 7.43 54.12 32.30
C ALA A 192 7.51 55.59 31.85
N VAL A 193 8.16 55.88 30.72
CA VAL A 193 7.94 57.14 29.99
C VAL A 193 7.77 56.89 28.50
N ASN A 194 6.59 57.29 28.02
CA ASN A 194 6.12 57.28 26.65
C ASN A 194 6.56 58.60 25.99
N CYS A 195 7.53 58.55 25.06
CA CYS A 195 7.83 59.67 24.16
C CYS A 195 7.13 59.39 22.84
N GLY A 196 5.98 60.04 22.65
CA GLY A 196 5.05 59.75 21.56
C GLY A 196 5.62 59.92 20.15
N GLY A 197 5.10 59.07 19.26
CA GLY A 197 4.92 59.21 17.82
C GLY A 197 6.05 59.87 17.03
N PHE A 198 6.83 59.05 16.32
CA PHE A 198 7.65 59.50 15.18
C PHE A 198 7.29 58.69 13.94
N ALA A 199 7.21 59.34 12.78
CA ALA A 199 7.01 58.68 11.49
C ALA A 199 8.26 58.86 10.62
N LEU A 200 8.78 57.77 10.06
CA LEU A 200 9.88 57.77 9.09
C LEU A 200 9.30 57.77 7.66
N SER A 201 9.54 58.83 6.88
CA SER A 201 9.25 58.83 5.44
C SER A 201 10.51 58.47 4.64
N ALA A 202 10.37 57.53 3.71
CA ALA A 202 11.42 57.11 2.80
C ALA A 202 11.97 58.29 1.96
N ASN A 203 13.30 58.38 1.89
CA ASN A 203 14.09 59.29 1.06
C ASN A 203 14.07 60.79 1.42
N THR A 204 14.97 61.24 2.31
CA THR A 204 15.96 62.32 2.08
C THR A 204 16.72 62.70 3.38
N ALA A 205 18.07 62.69 3.33
CA ALA A 205 19.06 63.26 4.28
C ALA A 205 18.96 62.91 5.80
N PRO A 206 20.09 62.89 6.56
CA PRO A 206 20.06 62.61 7.99
C PRO A 206 19.23 63.64 8.76
N VAL A 207 18.30 63.17 9.58
CA VAL A 207 17.41 63.99 10.42
C VAL A 207 18.06 64.17 11.80
N ASP A 208 18.43 65.39 12.15
CA ASP A 208 18.81 65.76 13.53
C ASP A 208 17.55 65.96 14.38
N LEU A 209 17.42 65.23 15.49
CA LEU A 209 16.37 65.48 16.49
C LEU A 209 16.94 66.16 17.74
N THR A 210 16.71 67.46 17.84
CA THR A 210 16.83 68.23 19.08
C THR A 210 15.47 68.37 19.77
N CYS A 211 15.37 67.95 21.04
CA CYS A 211 14.38 68.47 21.98
C CYS A 211 15.11 69.35 23.00
N GLY A 212 14.76 70.64 23.06
CA GLY A 212 15.46 71.64 23.87
C GLY A 212 15.29 71.42 25.40
N GLY A 213 16.27 71.68 26.25
CA GLY A 213 17.61 72.21 25.98
C GLY A 213 18.64 71.91 27.08
N ASN A 214 19.86 71.68 26.60
CA ASN A 214 21.17 71.60 27.27
C ASN A 214 21.52 70.31 28.06
N PRO A 215 22.81 69.92 28.15
CA PRO A 215 23.40 68.93 27.23
C PRO A 215 24.35 67.97 27.97
N ASP A 216 23.88 66.88 28.56
CA ASP A 216 24.79 65.93 29.20
C ASP A 216 24.62 64.52 28.62
N ASN A 217 25.76 63.98 28.18
CA ASN A 217 25.91 62.63 27.65
C ASN A 217 25.57 61.61 28.75
N GLY A 218 24.66 60.67 28.48
CA GLY A 218 24.67 59.41 29.21
C GLY A 218 25.30 58.28 28.42
N SER A 219 25.86 57.32 29.14
CA SER A 219 26.61 56.17 28.65
C SER A 219 26.09 54.90 29.31
N ILE A 220 25.89 53.83 28.53
CA ILE A 220 25.64 52.48 29.04
C ILE A 220 26.97 51.73 29.12
N THR A 221 27.20 51.01 30.22
CA THR A 221 28.39 50.17 30.42
C THR A 221 28.00 48.70 30.30
N PHE A 222 28.68 47.96 29.43
CA PHE A 222 28.48 46.52 29.24
C PHE A 222 29.49 45.74 30.09
N GLU A 223 29.10 44.55 30.57
CA GLU A 223 30.02 43.64 31.26
C GLU A 223 30.85 42.87 30.23
N GLU A 224 32.15 42.68 30.51
CA GLU A 224 33.01 41.78 29.73
C GLU A 224 32.44 40.35 29.78
N ASP A 225 32.51 39.64 28.66
CA ASP A 225 32.11 38.23 28.50
C ASP A 225 30.63 37.92 28.78
N ALA A 226 29.74 38.91 28.61
CA ALA A 226 28.29 38.74 28.72
C ALA A 226 27.58 38.98 27.37
N LEU A 227 26.60 38.12 27.04
CA LEU A 227 25.81 38.25 25.81
C LEU A 227 24.58 39.16 26.04
N TYR A 228 24.38 40.12 25.15
CA TYR A 228 23.25 41.04 25.17
C TYR A 228 22.45 40.92 23.88
N ARG A 229 21.12 40.92 24.00
CA ARG A 229 20.20 40.95 22.85
C ARG A 229 19.52 42.30 22.76
N ILE A 230 19.55 42.93 21.59
CA ILE A 230 18.82 44.17 21.31
C ILE A 230 17.79 43.88 20.22
N GLY A 231 16.53 44.21 20.50
CA GLY A 231 15.42 44.11 19.54
C GLY A 231 14.84 45.49 19.22
N VAL A 232 14.62 45.77 17.94
CA VAL A 232 13.89 46.95 17.47
C VAL A 232 12.58 46.53 16.82
N SER A 233 11.45 46.98 17.36
CA SER A 233 10.12 46.75 16.80
C SER A 233 9.55 48.03 16.20
N TYR A 234 8.94 47.91 15.02
CA TYR A 234 8.24 49.02 14.36
C TYR A 234 6.74 48.87 14.61
N GLN A 235 6.09 49.99 14.93
CA GLN A 235 4.67 50.07 15.21
C GLN A 235 3.92 50.54 13.95
N ASP A 236 2.64 50.20 13.85
CA ASP A 236 1.80 50.50 12.68
C ASP A 236 1.66 52.00 12.37
N ASP A 237 1.96 52.87 13.35
CA ASP A 237 1.98 54.33 13.21
C ASP A 237 3.29 54.89 12.63
N GLY A 238 4.24 54.01 12.28
CA GLY A 238 5.53 54.34 11.71
C GLY A 238 6.63 54.66 12.74
N SER A 239 6.35 54.49 14.03
CA SER A 239 7.33 54.65 15.11
C SER A 239 8.11 53.36 15.39
N ALA A 240 9.26 53.47 16.05
CA ALA A 240 10.08 52.33 16.44
C ALA A 240 10.33 52.31 17.96
N GLN A 241 10.23 51.15 18.58
CA GLN A 241 10.65 50.88 19.96
C GLN A 241 11.87 49.97 19.99
N MET A 242 12.74 50.17 20.97
CA MET A 242 13.95 49.38 21.15
C MET A 242 14.02 48.80 22.56
N GLN A 243 14.33 47.52 22.67
CA GLN A 243 14.45 46.77 23.92
C GLN A 243 15.81 46.08 23.99
N MET A 244 16.40 46.01 25.18
CA MET A 244 17.69 45.35 25.41
C MET A 244 17.60 44.39 26.61
N LEU A 245 18.07 43.16 26.43
CA LEU A 245 18.05 42.10 27.43
C LEU A 245 19.47 41.57 27.65
N LYS A 246 19.92 41.51 28.92
CA LYS A 246 21.15 40.82 29.30
C LYS A 246 20.83 39.33 29.49
N ILE A 247 21.55 38.46 28.80
CA ILE A 247 21.37 37.01 28.92
C ILE A 247 22.26 36.57 30.09
N VAL A 248 21.66 35.98 31.12
CA VAL A 248 22.35 35.66 32.39
C VAL A 248 22.21 34.17 32.67
N ASP A 249 23.17 33.37 32.18
CA ASP A 249 23.57 32.10 32.82
C ASP A 249 24.99 31.70 32.35
N PRO A 250 25.81 31.08 33.22
CA PRO A 250 27.26 30.93 33.02
C PRO A 250 27.61 29.73 32.11
N LEU A 251 28.71 29.83 31.38
CA LEU A 251 29.38 28.70 30.70
C LEU A 251 30.17 27.85 31.73
N PRO A 252 30.02 26.51 31.76
CA PRO A 252 31.11 25.65 32.20
C PRO A 252 31.33 24.33 31.42
N ASP A 253 32.62 24.08 31.20
CA ASP A 253 33.38 22.80 31.04
C ASP A 253 33.47 22.10 29.66
N GLU A 254 34.71 22.02 29.15
CA GLU A 254 35.17 21.44 27.88
C GLU A 254 35.43 19.91 27.92
N SER A 255 34.66 19.09 28.66
CA SER A 255 35.06 17.67 28.83
C SER A 255 33.98 16.59 28.78
N GLY A 256 32.93 16.81 28.00
CA GLY A 256 32.04 15.73 27.55
C GLY A 256 30.70 15.74 28.28
N LEU A 257 29.72 16.35 27.60
CA LEU A 257 28.28 16.14 27.67
C LEU A 257 27.63 16.05 29.07
N GLY A 258 27.04 17.18 29.47
CA GLY A 258 26.14 17.27 30.63
C GLY A 258 25.67 18.67 31.07
N GLN A 259 25.27 19.55 30.14
CA GLN A 259 24.12 20.50 30.20
C GLN A 259 24.18 21.38 28.94
N ALA A 260 23.24 21.18 28.00
CA ALA A 260 23.13 21.84 26.69
C ALA A 260 24.39 21.77 25.81
N GLY A 261 24.61 20.62 25.16
CA GLY A 261 25.63 20.46 24.11
C GLY A 261 25.01 20.38 22.73
N THR A 262 25.70 20.84 21.69
CA THR A 262 25.28 20.65 20.30
C THR A 262 26.01 19.44 19.72
N LEU A 263 25.25 18.49 19.18
CA LEU A 263 25.79 17.40 18.36
C LEU A 263 25.88 17.85 16.90
N ASN A 264 27.06 17.73 16.30
CA ASN A 264 27.29 17.93 14.88
C ASN A 264 27.22 16.58 14.15
N ILE A 265 26.29 16.49 13.20
CA ILE A 265 26.13 15.34 12.32
C ILE A 265 26.68 15.73 10.94
N HIS A 266 27.83 15.17 10.59
CA HIS A 266 28.50 15.40 9.31
C HIS A 266 28.04 14.33 8.32
N TYR A 267 27.49 14.72 7.17
CA TYR A 267 26.94 13.78 6.19
C TYR A 267 27.72 13.83 4.87
N LEU A 268 28.33 12.69 4.52
CA LEU A 268 29.03 12.46 3.25
C LEU A 268 28.09 11.77 2.27
N HIS A 269 27.79 12.43 1.15
CA HIS A 269 26.92 11.91 0.10
C HIS A 269 27.60 12.00 -1.27
N SER A 270 27.48 10.94 -2.06
CA SER A 270 28.20 10.76 -3.33
C SER A 270 27.87 11.79 -4.41
N SER A 271 26.69 12.41 -4.35
CA SER A 271 26.30 13.48 -5.29
C SER A 271 27.00 14.82 -5.01
N GLU A 272 27.59 14.99 -3.82
CA GLU A 272 28.08 16.28 -3.30
C GLU A 272 27.02 17.42 -3.33
N SER A 273 25.75 17.07 -3.51
CA SER A 273 24.61 17.99 -3.52
C SER A 273 23.71 17.71 -2.32
N TYR A 274 23.65 18.68 -1.42
CA TYR A 274 22.94 18.59 -0.14
C TYR A 274 21.62 19.38 -0.12
N SER A 275 21.31 20.09 -1.22
CA SER A 275 20.02 20.76 -1.38
C SER A 275 18.91 19.72 -1.44
N GLY A 276 17.88 19.85 -0.59
CA GLY A 276 16.76 18.91 -0.49
C GLY A 276 16.97 17.76 0.50
N TRP A 277 18.19 17.55 0.97
CA TRP A 277 18.45 16.64 2.09
C TRP A 277 18.04 17.29 3.41
N GLY A 278 17.36 16.53 4.26
CA GLY A 278 16.94 16.92 5.59
C GLY A 278 17.26 15.84 6.62
N LEU A 279 17.31 16.27 7.88
CA LEU A 279 17.48 15.39 9.03
C LEU A 279 16.15 15.32 9.79
N HIS A 280 15.53 14.14 9.79
CA HIS A 280 14.38 13.84 10.62
C HIS A 280 14.85 13.29 11.97
N ILE A 281 14.38 13.85 13.09
CA ILE A 281 14.86 13.61 14.45
C ILE A 281 13.74 13.43 15.47
N TRP A 282 13.92 12.49 16.41
CA TRP A 282 13.04 12.22 17.55
C TRP A 282 13.80 11.53 18.70
N GLY A 283 13.19 11.49 19.89
CA GLY A 283 13.74 10.78 21.05
C GLY A 283 13.87 11.65 22.30
N ASP A 284 14.17 11.01 23.43
CA ASP A 284 14.15 11.64 24.76
C ASP A 284 15.38 12.53 25.03
N ALA A 285 16.41 12.46 24.18
CA ALA A 285 17.63 13.25 24.32
C ALA A 285 17.50 14.72 23.86
N ILE A 286 16.42 15.08 23.17
CA ILE A 286 16.19 16.40 22.56
C ILE A 286 14.93 17.08 23.12
N ASP A 287 14.88 18.41 23.06
CA ASP A 287 13.66 19.15 23.38
C ASP A 287 12.54 18.70 22.41
N PRO A 288 11.35 18.30 22.91
CA PRO A 288 10.24 17.91 22.04
C PRO A 288 9.85 18.96 21.00
N SER A 289 10.14 20.25 21.23
CA SER A 289 9.88 21.35 20.31
C SER A 289 10.81 21.40 19.09
N ILE A 290 11.96 20.71 19.13
CA ILE A 290 12.88 20.60 17.99
C ILE A 290 12.74 19.28 17.24
N ALA A 291 11.91 18.34 17.74
CA ALA A 291 11.56 17.14 17.01
C ALA A 291 10.90 17.54 15.68
N THR A 292 11.25 16.82 14.62
CA THR A 292 10.76 17.12 13.27
C THR A 292 9.63 16.17 12.90
N THR A 293 8.78 16.57 11.97
CA THR A 293 7.95 15.62 11.22
C THR A 293 8.70 15.14 9.98
N TRP A 294 8.21 14.08 9.33
CA TRP A 294 8.79 13.59 8.08
C TRP A 294 8.79 14.67 6.98
N GLN A 295 7.71 15.44 6.88
CA GLN A 295 7.53 16.47 5.86
C GLN A 295 8.28 17.78 6.17
N ALA A 296 8.73 17.97 7.42
CA ALA A 296 9.45 19.17 7.84
C ALA A 296 10.78 18.81 8.52
N PRO A 297 11.73 18.21 7.77
CA PRO A 297 13.00 17.85 8.35
C PRO A 297 13.88 19.07 8.59
N ARG A 298 14.85 18.89 9.49
CA ARG A 298 15.81 19.94 9.82
C ARG A 298 16.76 20.16 8.62
N PRO A 299 16.97 21.41 8.16
CA PRO A 299 17.97 21.71 7.14
C PRO A 299 19.39 21.65 7.72
N TYR A 300 20.40 21.50 6.86
CA TYR A 300 21.79 21.59 7.30
C TYR A 300 22.09 23.00 7.83
N ALA A 301 22.90 23.07 8.88
CA ALA A 301 23.36 24.32 9.48
C ALA A 301 24.55 24.90 8.71
N GLU A 302 25.44 24.04 8.22
CA GLU A 302 26.62 24.44 7.46
C GLU A 302 26.85 23.51 6.26
N LEU A 303 27.37 24.07 5.17
CA LEU A 303 27.83 23.32 4.00
C LEU A 303 29.34 23.48 3.87
N LYS A 304 30.07 22.36 3.75
CA LYS A 304 31.49 22.31 3.42
C LYS A 304 31.66 21.87 1.96
N ASP A 305 32.91 21.79 1.50
CA ASP A 305 33.21 21.50 0.10
C ASP A 305 32.65 20.15 -0.36
N ASP A 306 32.66 19.12 0.49
CA ASP A 306 32.27 17.74 0.15
C ASP A 306 31.29 17.09 1.16
N TYR A 307 30.84 17.80 2.19
CA TYR A 307 29.86 17.32 3.18
C TYR A 307 29.01 18.45 3.77
N ALA A 308 27.85 18.12 4.33
CA ALA A 308 26.99 19.05 5.06
C ALA A 308 26.92 18.70 6.55
N ILE A 309 26.67 19.70 7.40
CA ILE A 309 26.65 19.57 8.86
C ILE A 309 25.27 19.95 9.38
N TRP A 310 24.64 19.04 10.12
CA TRP A 310 23.45 19.31 10.93
C TRP A 310 23.84 19.50 12.39
N GLN A 311 23.30 20.54 13.00
CA GLN A 311 23.54 20.85 14.41
C GLN A 311 22.27 20.54 15.21
N VAL A 312 22.36 19.63 16.17
CA VAL A 312 21.24 19.21 17.01
C VAL A 312 21.54 19.54 18.48
N PRO A 313 20.75 20.42 19.11
CA PRO A 313 20.83 20.64 20.56
C PRO A 313 20.43 19.38 21.33
N ILE A 314 21.28 18.90 22.23
CA ILE A 314 21.02 17.74 23.11
C ILE A 314 20.76 18.22 24.53
N GLU A 315 19.58 17.90 25.05
CA GLU A 315 19.15 18.22 26.42
C GLU A 315 19.62 17.17 27.43
N ASP A 316 19.45 15.89 27.11
CA ASP A 316 19.92 14.77 27.92
C ASP A 316 20.80 13.84 27.10
N ALA A 317 22.12 13.97 27.32
CA ALA A 317 23.11 13.17 26.63
C ALA A 317 23.12 11.69 27.03
N ASN A 318 22.42 11.28 28.10
CA ASN A 318 22.30 9.88 28.49
C ASN A 318 21.08 9.17 27.88
N SER A 319 20.19 9.92 27.25
CA SER A 319 18.99 9.39 26.61
C SER A 319 19.24 9.07 25.13
N ALA A 320 18.36 8.26 24.55
CA ALA A 320 18.45 7.89 23.14
C ALA A 320 17.97 9.06 22.25
N PHE A 321 18.76 9.32 21.21
CA PHE A 321 18.47 10.23 20.11
C PHE A 321 18.38 9.40 18.84
N ASN A 322 17.24 9.47 18.16
CA ASN A 322 17.02 8.78 16.89
C ASN A 322 16.95 9.80 15.76
N PHE A 323 17.50 9.45 14.61
CA PHE A 323 17.47 10.30 13.43
C PHE A 323 17.59 9.50 12.14
N ILE A 324 17.22 10.16 11.04
CA ILE A 324 17.38 9.62 9.69
C ILE A 324 17.61 10.77 8.70
N MET A 325 18.55 10.56 7.78
CA MET A 325 18.79 11.45 6.65
C MET A 325 17.85 11.08 5.52
N HIS A 326 17.14 12.04 4.92
CA HIS A 326 16.26 11.76 3.78
C HIS A 326 16.15 12.94 2.80
N PHE A 327 15.77 12.65 1.57
CA PHE A 327 15.49 13.60 0.49
C PHE A 327 14.04 13.38 0.03
N GLY A 328 13.11 14.28 0.40
CA GLY A 328 11.69 14.00 0.21
C GLY A 328 11.30 12.71 0.94
N ASP A 329 10.77 11.71 0.22
CA ASP A 329 10.45 10.40 0.80
C ASP A 329 11.60 9.38 0.69
N VAL A 330 12.70 9.73 0.03
CA VAL A 330 13.84 8.81 -0.13
C VAL A 330 14.74 8.87 1.10
N LYS A 331 14.80 7.76 1.82
CA LYS A 331 15.72 7.55 2.94
C LYS A 331 17.17 7.38 2.46
N SER A 332 18.13 7.90 3.21
CA SER A 332 19.55 7.58 3.04
C SER A 332 19.91 6.20 3.60
N THR A 333 19.11 5.62 4.49
CA THR A 333 19.34 4.28 5.02
C THR A 333 17.99 3.77 5.50
N ASP A 334 17.73 2.47 5.34
CA ASP A 334 16.41 1.91 5.67
C ASP A 334 16.15 1.86 7.18
N SER A 335 17.21 1.81 7.98
CA SER A 335 17.13 1.74 9.44
C SER A 335 17.28 3.11 10.08
N ASP A 336 16.45 3.38 11.08
CA ASP A 336 16.62 4.55 11.94
C ASP A 336 17.97 4.47 12.68
N LEU A 337 18.70 5.57 12.68
CA LEU A 337 19.97 5.67 13.38
C LEU A 337 19.72 6.11 14.82
N SER A 338 20.24 5.35 15.79
CA SER A 338 20.07 5.65 17.21
C SER A 338 21.41 5.82 17.91
N ILE A 339 21.54 6.86 18.73
CA ILE A 339 22.70 7.09 19.59
C ILE A 339 22.28 7.49 20.99
N VAL A 340 23.15 7.20 21.94
CA VAL A 340 23.18 7.92 23.23
C VAL A 340 24.33 8.89 23.14
N ALA A 341 24.07 10.20 23.15
CA ALA A 341 25.09 11.20 22.84
C ALA A 341 26.36 11.04 23.71
N ASN A 342 26.24 10.68 24.99
CA ASN A 342 27.37 10.41 25.90
C ASN A 342 28.28 9.24 25.48
N SER A 343 27.77 8.34 24.65
CA SER A 343 28.56 7.25 24.08
C SER A 343 29.36 7.69 22.86
N PHE A 344 29.13 8.91 22.38
CA PHE A 344 29.72 9.52 21.19
C PHE A 344 30.31 10.90 21.55
N GLY A 345 31.13 11.48 20.68
CA GLY A 345 31.64 12.83 20.86
C GLY A 345 30.59 13.91 20.54
N THR A 346 31.03 15.16 20.42
CA THR A 346 30.22 16.25 19.85
C THR A 346 30.05 16.15 18.34
N ASP A 347 30.80 15.26 17.70
CA ASP A 347 30.87 15.11 16.26
C ASP A 347 30.69 13.64 15.87
N ILE A 348 29.73 13.39 15.00
CA ILE A 348 29.51 12.09 14.38
C ILE A 348 29.45 12.24 12.87
N TRP A 349 29.84 11.19 12.16
CA TRP A 349 29.87 11.16 10.72
C TRP A 349 28.94 10.07 10.21
N ILE A 350 28.15 10.42 9.20
CA ILE A 350 27.22 9.56 8.49
C ILE A 350 27.66 9.50 7.03
N VAL A 351 27.73 8.29 6.51
CA VAL A 351 28.01 8.04 5.09
C VAL A 351 26.71 7.55 4.47
N GLN A 352 26.38 8.09 3.29
CA GLN A 352 25.26 7.64 2.46
C GLN A 352 25.11 6.11 2.46
N ASP A 353 23.87 5.63 2.57
CA ASP A 353 23.48 4.22 2.48
C ASP A 353 24.16 3.30 3.50
N THR A 354 24.69 3.86 4.59
CA THR A 354 25.24 3.09 5.70
C THR A 354 24.44 3.30 6.98
N ALA A 355 24.00 2.18 7.58
CA ALA A 355 23.41 2.17 8.92
C ALA A 355 24.48 2.32 10.05
N THR A 356 25.63 2.92 9.73
CA THR A 356 26.80 3.01 10.63
C THR A 356 27.09 4.46 10.98
N ILE A 357 27.28 4.69 12.28
CA ILE A 357 27.64 6.00 12.83
C ILE A 357 29.13 5.98 13.15
N TYR A 358 29.88 6.85 12.50
CA TYR A 358 31.33 6.90 12.63
C TYR A 358 31.74 7.98 13.65
N ASN A 359 32.62 7.62 14.58
CA ASN A 359 33.08 8.50 15.67
C ASN A 359 34.13 9.53 15.23
N ASN A 360 34.62 9.42 13.99
CA ASN A 360 35.64 10.30 13.46
C ASN A 360 35.61 10.32 11.93
N GLU A 361 36.13 11.41 11.37
CA GLU A 361 36.19 11.65 9.94
C GLU A 361 37.05 10.63 9.18
N THR A 362 38.11 10.10 9.80
CA THR A 362 39.04 9.19 9.11
C THR A 362 38.35 7.89 8.73
N ASP A 363 37.60 7.29 9.65
CA ASP A 363 36.86 6.06 9.42
C ASP A 363 35.68 6.30 8.46
N ALA A 364 34.97 7.41 8.64
CA ALA A 364 33.89 7.80 7.73
C ALA A 364 34.40 8.01 6.30
N ARG A 365 35.54 8.67 6.12
CA ARG A 365 36.17 8.84 4.80
C ARG A 365 36.68 7.52 4.23
N ALA A 366 37.16 6.59 5.04
CA ALA A 366 37.52 5.26 4.56
C ALA A 366 36.30 4.50 4.03
N ALA A 367 35.18 4.56 4.74
CA ALA A 367 33.91 3.99 4.30
C ALA A 367 33.38 4.69 3.03
N TYR A 368 33.36 6.02 3.01
CA TYR A 368 32.93 6.81 1.85
C TYR A 368 33.79 6.56 0.60
N ASN A 369 35.12 6.48 0.74
CA ASN A 369 36.00 6.12 -0.37
C ASN A 369 35.77 4.69 -0.87
N SER A 370 35.33 3.79 0.00
CA SER A 370 34.95 2.43 -0.38
C SER A 370 33.60 2.42 -1.10
N LEU A 371 32.63 3.21 -0.63
CA LEU A 371 31.35 3.45 -1.31
C LEU A 371 31.59 3.98 -2.73
N LEU A 372 32.40 5.04 -2.88
CA LEU A 372 32.72 5.65 -4.18
C LEU A 372 33.42 4.68 -5.15
N GLN A 373 34.20 3.71 -4.65
CA GLN A 373 34.82 2.69 -5.50
C GLN A 373 33.82 1.69 -6.07
N ASN A 374 32.70 1.48 -5.38
CA ASN A 374 31.67 0.52 -5.75
C ASN A 374 30.42 1.18 -6.37
N LEU A 375 30.33 2.51 -6.33
CA LEU A 375 29.21 3.27 -6.86
C LEU A 375 29.04 3.02 -8.36
N GLY A 376 27.86 2.56 -8.76
CA GLY A 376 27.56 2.22 -10.16
C GLY A 376 28.14 0.88 -10.62
N ASN A 377 28.61 0.04 -9.69
CA ASN A 377 29.06 -1.32 -9.96
C ASN A 377 28.60 -2.33 -8.89
N GLN A 378 27.49 -2.06 -8.21
CA GLN A 378 26.89 -2.96 -7.22
C GLN A 378 26.36 -4.25 -7.87
N SER A 379 25.81 -4.15 -9.09
CA SER A 379 25.29 -5.28 -9.86
C SER A 379 26.35 -6.32 -10.22
N ALA A 380 27.64 -6.00 -10.07
CA ALA A 380 28.73 -6.97 -10.19
C ALA A 380 28.71 -8.08 -9.12
N ASN A 381 27.94 -7.88 -8.03
CA ASN A 381 27.73 -8.88 -6.99
C ASN A 381 26.60 -9.88 -7.33
N LEU A 382 25.79 -9.59 -8.36
CA LEU A 382 24.72 -10.46 -8.84
C LEU A 382 25.24 -11.42 -9.91
N ASP A 383 24.68 -12.62 -9.95
CA ASP A 383 24.86 -13.49 -11.11
C ASP A 383 23.92 -13.08 -12.26
N LEU A 384 24.44 -12.23 -13.14
CA LEU A 384 23.75 -11.79 -14.37
C LEU A 384 24.12 -12.62 -15.60
N SER A 385 24.75 -13.78 -15.42
CA SER A 385 25.20 -14.59 -16.56
C SER A 385 24.03 -15.10 -17.41
N ASP A 386 24.27 -15.18 -18.72
CA ASP A 386 23.33 -15.82 -19.65
C ASP A 386 23.12 -17.29 -19.29
N VAL A 387 21.86 -17.71 -19.30
CA VAL A 387 21.48 -19.09 -18.97
C VAL A 387 21.01 -19.79 -20.23
N THR A 388 21.76 -20.81 -20.63
CA THR A 388 21.35 -21.71 -21.72
C THR A 388 20.40 -22.78 -21.19
N THR A 389 19.34 -23.07 -21.93
CA THR A 389 18.47 -24.23 -21.66
C THR A 389 19.28 -25.53 -21.73
N THR A 390 19.13 -26.39 -20.72
CA THR A 390 19.90 -27.64 -20.60
C THR A 390 19.01 -28.87 -20.77
N ASP A 391 18.26 -29.23 -19.74
CA ASP A 391 17.27 -30.32 -19.73
C ASP A 391 15.87 -29.71 -19.72
N THR A 392 15.08 -30.00 -20.77
CA THR A 392 13.72 -29.50 -20.91
C THR A 392 12.69 -30.46 -20.31
N SER A 393 13.08 -31.68 -19.92
CA SER A 393 12.13 -32.68 -19.49
C SER A 393 11.43 -32.31 -18.18
N SER A 394 10.21 -32.81 -18.01
CA SER A 394 9.48 -32.76 -16.73
C SER A 394 9.68 -34.07 -15.97
N ALA A 395 9.77 -33.97 -14.64
CA ALA A 395 9.77 -35.14 -13.76
C ALA A 395 8.34 -35.68 -13.51
N LEU A 396 7.31 -34.93 -13.89
CA LEU A 396 5.90 -35.20 -13.62
C LEU A 396 5.22 -35.90 -14.80
N ALA A 397 4.04 -36.49 -14.53
CA ALA A 397 3.24 -37.17 -15.53
C ALA A 397 2.73 -36.20 -16.62
N ASP A 398 2.63 -36.70 -17.85
CA ASP A 398 2.01 -35.96 -18.96
C ASP A 398 0.56 -35.58 -18.61
N GLY A 399 0.21 -34.31 -18.81
CA GLY A 399 -1.13 -33.77 -18.57
C GLY A 399 -1.39 -33.25 -17.16
N TRP A 400 -0.40 -33.25 -16.23
CA TRP A 400 -0.61 -32.71 -14.88
C TRP A 400 -1.10 -31.25 -14.90
N VAL A 401 -0.61 -30.44 -15.86
CA VAL A 401 -0.98 -29.04 -16.05
C VAL A 401 -2.46 -28.81 -16.37
N ASP A 402 -3.18 -29.83 -16.82
CA ASP A 402 -4.58 -29.71 -17.27
C ASP A 402 -5.59 -29.91 -16.14
N SER A 403 -5.17 -30.53 -15.03
CA SER A 403 -6.09 -30.91 -13.94
C SER A 403 -5.56 -30.71 -12.53
N ALA A 404 -4.30 -30.31 -12.37
CA ALA A 404 -3.68 -30.16 -11.06
C ALA A 404 -4.46 -29.21 -10.15
N GLN A 405 -4.51 -29.62 -8.88
CA GLN A 405 -5.14 -28.91 -7.78
C GLN A 405 -4.04 -28.27 -6.96
N PHE A 406 -4.09 -26.94 -6.83
CA PHE A 406 -2.99 -26.15 -6.29
C PHE A 406 -3.24 -25.76 -4.84
N ALA A 407 -2.18 -25.82 -4.02
CA ALA A 407 -2.12 -25.14 -2.74
C ALA A 407 -1.17 -23.92 -2.84
N GLN A 408 -1.67 -22.73 -2.52
CA GLN A 408 -0.82 -21.55 -2.31
C GLN A 408 -0.23 -21.59 -0.90
N ILE A 409 1.09 -21.62 -0.80
CA ILE A 409 1.83 -21.71 0.45
C ILE A 409 2.69 -20.46 0.67
N TYR A 410 2.52 -19.86 1.85
CA TYR A 410 3.44 -18.85 2.38
C TYR A 410 4.47 -19.53 3.28
N VAL A 411 5.69 -19.78 2.79
CA VAL A 411 6.72 -20.57 3.51
C VAL A 411 6.95 -20.04 4.92
N ARG A 412 7.10 -18.71 5.07
CA ARG A 412 7.28 -18.03 6.36
C ARG A 412 6.23 -18.38 7.41
N ALA A 413 4.99 -18.66 6.99
CA ALA A 413 3.87 -18.92 7.88
C ALA A 413 3.45 -20.39 7.94
N TYR A 414 4.10 -21.29 7.19
CA TYR A 414 3.60 -22.65 7.05
C TYR A 414 4.12 -23.61 8.13
N GLN A 415 5.43 -23.74 8.29
CA GLN A 415 6.06 -24.57 9.32
C GLN A 415 7.50 -24.12 9.56
N ASP A 416 7.84 -23.85 10.82
CA ASP A 416 9.20 -23.60 11.30
C ASP A 416 9.82 -24.93 11.76
N SER A 417 11.05 -25.23 11.33
CA SER A 417 11.77 -26.46 11.67
C SER A 417 12.85 -26.31 12.75
N ASP A 418 13.27 -25.09 13.10
CA ASP A 418 14.42 -24.84 13.98
C ASP A 418 14.10 -24.00 15.24
N GLY A 419 12.90 -23.43 15.31
CA GLY A 419 12.37 -22.72 16.46
C GLY A 419 12.71 -21.24 16.53
N ASP A 420 13.18 -20.63 15.45
CA ASP A 420 13.43 -19.18 15.37
C ASP A 420 12.15 -18.34 15.24
N GLY A 421 11.00 -18.98 14.99
CA GLY A 421 9.70 -18.35 14.84
C GLY A 421 9.26 -18.13 13.40
N VAL A 422 10.08 -18.48 12.43
CA VAL A 422 9.89 -18.23 10.99
C VAL A 422 9.83 -19.56 10.26
N GLY A 423 8.84 -19.72 9.37
CA GLY A 423 8.71 -20.93 8.57
C GLY A 423 9.80 -21.03 7.49
N ASP A 424 10.25 -22.25 7.24
CA ASP A 424 11.42 -22.52 6.40
C ASP A 424 11.21 -23.72 5.45
N ILE A 425 12.15 -23.93 4.52
CA ILE A 425 12.06 -24.98 3.51
C ILE A 425 12.03 -26.39 4.14
N GLN A 426 12.81 -26.64 5.20
CA GLN A 426 12.83 -27.94 5.87
C GLN A 426 11.49 -28.20 6.60
N GLY A 427 10.90 -27.16 7.16
CA GLY A 427 9.56 -27.16 7.71
C GLY A 427 8.53 -27.54 6.64
N LEU A 428 8.56 -26.90 5.47
CA LEU A 428 7.68 -27.26 4.35
C LEU A 428 7.88 -28.71 3.88
N ILE A 429 9.14 -29.16 3.72
CA ILE A 429 9.44 -30.57 3.36
C ILE A 429 8.76 -31.54 4.34
N SER A 430 8.78 -31.23 5.64
CA SER A 430 8.16 -32.07 6.68
C SER A 430 6.62 -32.17 6.57
N ARG A 431 5.99 -31.29 5.78
CA ARG A 431 4.54 -31.20 5.59
C ARG A 431 4.07 -31.61 4.19
N LEU A 432 4.97 -32.02 3.30
CA LEU A 432 4.59 -32.49 1.96
C LEU A 432 3.66 -33.71 2.00
N ASP A 433 3.84 -34.63 2.96
CA ASP A 433 2.95 -35.78 3.13
C ASP A 433 1.52 -35.33 3.45
N TYR A 434 1.34 -34.29 4.28
CA TYR A 434 0.02 -33.74 4.59
C TYR A 434 -0.66 -33.18 3.35
N LEU A 435 0.06 -32.41 2.53
CA LEU A 435 -0.48 -31.86 1.28
C LEU A 435 -0.86 -32.98 0.30
N LYS A 436 0.01 -33.99 0.14
CA LYS A 436 -0.27 -35.11 -0.76
C LYS A 436 -1.44 -35.97 -0.29
N ASP A 437 -1.49 -36.28 1.01
CA ASP A 437 -2.59 -37.04 1.63
C ASP A 437 -3.93 -36.29 1.58
N ASN A 438 -3.90 -34.97 1.41
CA ASN A 438 -5.09 -34.16 1.16
C ASN A 438 -5.56 -34.22 -0.29
N GLY A 439 -4.72 -34.66 -1.23
CA GLY A 439 -5.05 -34.74 -2.66
C GLY A 439 -4.52 -33.56 -3.48
N ILE A 440 -3.61 -32.76 -2.94
CA ILE A 440 -2.94 -31.67 -3.68
C ILE A 440 -1.89 -32.24 -4.63
N ASP A 441 -1.88 -31.74 -5.87
CA ASP A 441 -0.94 -32.15 -6.93
C ASP A 441 0.14 -31.10 -7.20
N ALA A 442 -0.10 -29.85 -6.81
CA ALA A 442 0.83 -28.76 -7.11
C ALA A 442 0.87 -27.71 -5.98
N ILE A 443 2.04 -27.13 -5.78
CA ILE A 443 2.26 -26.06 -4.80
C ILE A 443 2.63 -24.79 -5.55
N TRP A 444 1.92 -23.71 -5.27
CA TRP A 444 2.36 -22.35 -5.57
C TRP A 444 3.05 -21.79 -4.34
N LEU A 445 4.36 -21.60 -4.42
CA LEU A 445 5.10 -20.89 -3.38
C LEU A 445 5.03 -19.39 -3.66
N MET A 446 4.63 -18.63 -2.64
CA MET A 446 4.90 -17.18 -2.57
C MET A 446 6.39 -16.87 -2.81
N PRO A 447 6.80 -15.61 -3.06
CA PRO A 447 8.17 -15.29 -3.45
C PRO A 447 9.24 -15.98 -2.59
N MET A 448 10.11 -16.75 -3.26
CA MET A 448 11.20 -17.53 -2.64
C MET A 448 12.57 -16.87 -2.80
N MET A 449 12.65 -15.82 -3.62
CA MET A 449 13.88 -15.08 -3.88
C MET A 449 14.18 -14.12 -2.75
N GLU A 450 15.47 -13.80 -2.57
CA GLU A 450 15.91 -12.84 -1.55
C GLU A 450 15.18 -11.50 -1.70
N SER A 451 14.65 -11.01 -0.58
CA SER A 451 13.88 -9.78 -0.50
C SER A 451 14.38 -8.85 0.60
N SER A 452 14.13 -7.55 0.46
CA SER A 452 14.44 -6.56 1.49
C SER A 452 13.26 -6.27 2.44
N ASP A 453 12.06 -6.79 2.16
CA ASP A 453 10.86 -6.49 2.94
C ASP A 453 10.74 -7.27 4.26
N ASN A 454 11.56 -8.32 4.45
CA ASN A 454 11.55 -9.21 5.63
C ASN A 454 10.15 -9.77 5.97
N ASP A 455 9.27 -9.88 4.97
CA ASP A 455 7.92 -10.43 5.14
C ASP A 455 7.58 -11.26 3.91
N HIS A 456 6.77 -10.71 3.00
CA HIS A 456 6.09 -11.44 1.94
C HIS A 456 6.95 -11.67 0.69
N GLY A 457 8.09 -10.98 0.54
CA GLY A 457 9.11 -11.29 -0.47
C GLY A 457 8.96 -10.58 -1.83
N TYR A 458 8.07 -9.60 -1.97
CA TYR A 458 7.81 -8.94 -3.27
C TYR A 458 8.83 -7.84 -3.60
N ALA A 459 9.60 -7.38 -2.61
CA ALA A 459 10.72 -6.47 -2.82
C ALA A 459 12.02 -7.25 -3.13
N THR A 460 12.11 -7.89 -4.31
CA THR A 460 13.24 -8.77 -4.67
C THR A 460 14.58 -8.03 -4.84
N THR A 461 15.62 -8.49 -4.16
CA THR A 461 17.01 -7.98 -4.24
C THR A 461 17.93 -8.86 -5.08
N ASP A 462 17.72 -10.18 -5.11
CA ASP A 462 18.47 -11.13 -5.96
C ASP A 462 17.57 -12.27 -6.46
N TYR A 463 17.35 -12.27 -7.78
CA TYR A 463 16.46 -13.21 -8.47
C TYR A 463 16.95 -14.67 -8.54
N ARG A 464 18.21 -14.95 -8.17
CA ARG A 464 18.80 -16.30 -8.20
C ARG A 464 19.23 -16.80 -6.83
N LYS A 465 18.99 -16.02 -5.79
CA LYS A 465 19.28 -16.37 -4.39
C LYS A 465 17.97 -16.68 -3.66
N ILE A 466 17.96 -17.76 -2.89
CA ILE A 466 16.85 -18.09 -1.99
C ILE A 466 16.86 -17.12 -0.81
N GLU A 467 15.67 -16.70 -0.37
CA GLU A 467 15.48 -15.90 0.83
C GLU A 467 16.19 -16.53 2.03
N SER A 468 17.06 -15.74 2.65
CA SER A 468 17.92 -16.14 3.76
C SER A 468 17.18 -16.75 4.95
N ASP A 469 15.97 -16.26 5.25
CA ASP A 469 15.13 -16.80 6.32
C ASP A 469 14.57 -18.19 5.99
N TYR A 470 14.47 -18.58 4.71
CA TYR A 470 13.88 -19.86 4.31
C TYR A 470 14.88 -21.00 4.20
N GLY A 471 16.17 -20.67 4.07
CA GLY A 471 17.26 -21.64 3.97
C GLY A 471 18.17 -21.41 2.76
N SER A 472 18.79 -22.49 2.27
CA SER A 472 19.76 -22.43 1.18
C SER A 472 19.20 -22.91 -0.16
N LEU A 473 19.93 -22.62 -1.24
CA LEU A 473 19.62 -23.18 -2.56
C LEU A 473 19.66 -24.71 -2.59
N ASP A 474 20.46 -25.35 -1.74
CA ASP A 474 20.50 -26.81 -1.64
C ASP A 474 19.28 -27.36 -0.89
N ASP A 475 18.74 -26.63 0.08
CA ASP A 475 17.45 -26.95 0.72
C ASP A 475 16.32 -26.86 -0.31
N PHE A 476 16.32 -25.84 -1.17
CA PHE A 476 15.33 -25.71 -2.24
C PHE A 476 15.39 -26.87 -3.25
N LYS A 477 16.60 -27.32 -3.64
CA LYS A 477 16.75 -28.53 -4.47
C LYS A 477 16.22 -29.78 -3.77
N ALA A 478 16.39 -29.88 -2.45
CA ALA A 478 15.84 -30.98 -1.68
C ALA A 478 14.30 -30.92 -1.67
N LEU A 479 13.71 -29.73 -1.54
CA LEU A 479 12.26 -29.53 -1.65
C LEU A 479 11.71 -29.98 -3.01
N LEU A 480 12.33 -29.56 -4.11
CA LEU A 480 11.94 -30.01 -5.45
C LEU A 480 12.00 -31.54 -5.57
N ALA A 481 13.11 -32.15 -5.14
CA ALA A 481 13.26 -33.60 -5.20
C ALA A 481 12.20 -34.33 -4.35
N GLU A 482 11.92 -33.85 -3.14
CA GLU A 482 10.92 -34.47 -2.25
C GLU A 482 9.48 -34.28 -2.74
N ALA A 483 9.18 -33.14 -3.39
CA ALA A 483 7.88 -32.91 -4.02
C ALA A 483 7.70 -33.81 -5.26
N HIS A 484 8.70 -33.86 -6.16
CA HIS A 484 8.66 -34.73 -7.34
C HIS A 484 8.60 -36.21 -6.98
N ASN A 485 9.25 -36.65 -5.90
CA ASN A 485 9.13 -38.02 -5.39
C ASN A 485 7.70 -38.39 -4.95
N ARG A 486 6.83 -37.39 -4.75
CA ARG A 486 5.41 -37.53 -4.38
C ARG A 486 4.48 -37.22 -5.55
N ASP A 487 5.01 -37.09 -6.77
CA ASP A 487 4.28 -36.62 -7.94
C ASP A 487 3.59 -35.28 -7.67
N MET A 488 4.30 -34.33 -7.06
CA MET A 488 3.81 -32.98 -6.79
C MET A 488 4.65 -31.93 -7.54
N ALA A 489 3.97 -31.01 -8.20
CA ALA A 489 4.61 -29.87 -8.86
C ALA A 489 4.93 -28.73 -7.89
N ILE A 490 5.97 -27.95 -8.19
CA ILE A 490 6.24 -26.67 -7.54
C ILE A 490 6.33 -25.56 -8.58
N ILE A 491 5.45 -24.58 -8.47
CA ILE A 491 5.54 -23.31 -9.19
C ILE A 491 5.97 -22.20 -8.24
N LEU A 492 6.76 -21.25 -8.75
CA LEU A 492 7.25 -20.12 -7.97
C LEU A 492 6.50 -18.84 -8.32
N ASP A 493 6.27 -17.99 -7.33
CA ASP A 493 5.96 -16.60 -7.59
C ASP A 493 7.13 -15.90 -8.28
N TYR A 494 6.85 -15.11 -9.31
CA TYR A 494 7.84 -14.39 -10.07
C TYR A 494 7.44 -12.93 -10.25
N VAL A 495 8.16 -12.06 -9.56
CA VAL A 495 8.00 -10.60 -9.60
C VAL A 495 8.74 -10.07 -10.82
N ILE A 496 8.02 -9.76 -11.89
CA ILE A 496 8.64 -9.24 -13.12
C ILE A 496 8.57 -7.71 -13.21
N ASN A 497 7.56 -7.11 -12.59
CA ASN A 497 7.23 -5.70 -12.75
C ASN A 497 8.29 -4.77 -12.13
N HIS A 498 8.72 -5.09 -10.91
CA HIS A 498 9.56 -4.23 -10.08
C HIS A 498 10.64 -5.06 -9.37
N SER A 499 11.64 -4.37 -8.83
CA SER A 499 12.57 -4.94 -7.85
C SER A 499 12.47 -4.18 -6.53
N SER A 500 13.23 -4.59 -5.52
CA SER A 500 13.52 -3.71 -4.39
C SER A 500 14.34 -2.49 -4.82
N ASN A 501 14.17 -1.37 -4.12
CA ASN A 501 15.08 -0.21 -4.19
C ASN A 501 16.47 -0.50 -3.59
N GLN A 502 16.63 -1.60 -2.85
CA GLN A 502 17.91 -2.14 -2.40
C GLN A 502 18.51 -3.14 -3.41
N ASN A 503 17.85 -3.40 -4.54
CA ASN A 503 18.40 -4.24 -5.58
C ASN A 503 19.68 -3.60 -6.16
N PRO A 504 20.80 -4.34 -6.28
CA PRO A 504 22.04 -3.81 -6.84
C PRO A 504 21.91 -3.21 -8.26
N LEU A 505 20.94 -3.69 -9.06
CA LEU A 505 20.62 -3.13 -10.38
C LEU A 505 20.05 -1.71 -10.26
N PHE A 506 19.13 -1.48 -9.32
CA PHE A 506 18.53 -0.17 -9.09
C PHE A 506 19.56 0.81 -8.52
N ALA A 507 20.37 0.35 -7.56
CA ALA A 507 21.45 1.15 -7.02
C ALA A 507 22.41 1.65 -8.11
N ASP A 508 22.74 0.79 -9.09
CA ASP A 508 23.55 1.17 -10.24
C ASP A 508 22.83 2.14 -11.18
N ALA A 509 21.54 1.90 -11.47
CA ALA A 509 20.72 2.78 -12.31
C ALA A 509 20.60 4.21 -11.74
N MET A 510 20.54 4.33 -10.41
CA MET A 510 20.44 5.61 -9.70
C MET A 510 21.79 6.29 -9.48
N SER A 511 22.90 5.57 -9.62
CA SER A 511 24.26 6.10 -9.37
C SER A 511 24.68 7.23 -10.33
N SER A 512 24.24 7.16 -11.59
CA SER A 512 24.61 8.14 -12.63
C SER A 512 23.68 8.05 -13.83
N ALA A 513 23.39 9.20 -14.45
CA ALA A 513 22.65 9.26 -15.72
C ALA A 513 23.34 8.57 -16.91
N ASN A 514 24.63 8.20 -16.77
CA ASN A 514 25.38 7.47 -17.80
C ASN A 514 25.70 6.01 -17.40
N ASN A 515 25.14 5.51 -16.29
CA ASN A 515 25.32 4.11 -15.90
C ASN A 515 24.64 3.18 -16.93
N ASP A 516 25.19 1.98 -17.15
CA ASP A 516 24.67 1.03 -18.14
C ASP A 516 23.38 0.33 -17.70
N LYS A 517 22.97 0.47 -16.43
CA LYS A 517 21.67 0.06 -15.89
C LYS A 517 20.66 1.21 -15.82
N ARG A 518 21.02 2.42 -16.28
CA ARG A 518 20.15 3.60 -16.16
C ARG A 518 18.79 3.42 -16.82
N ASP A 519 18.76 2.74 -17.96
CA ASP A 519 17.55 2.44 -18.73
C ASP A 519 16.94 1.07 -18.40
N TRP A 520 17.37 0.43 -17.31
CA TRP A 520 16.71 -0.78 -16.80
C TRP A 520 15.49 -0.44 -15.94
N TYR A 521 15.36 0.81 -15.50
CA TYR A 521 14.27 1.30 -14.67
C TYR A 521 13.64 2.54 -15.29
N ILE A 522 12.39 2.79 -14.92
CA ILE A 522 11.66 3.96 -15.39
C ILE A 522 12.10 5.19 -14.58
N ILE A 523 13.06 5.96 -15.12
CA ILE A 523 13.64 7.14 -14.46
C ILE A 523 13.55 8.38 -15.34
N GLN A 524 13.09 9.49 -14.76
CA GLN A 524 13.03 10.81 -15.38
C GLN A 524 13.95 11.80 -14.65
N ALA A 525 14.36 12.88 -15.33
CA ALA A 525 15.17 13.92 -14.71
C ALA A 525 14.38 14.68 -13.62
N ASP A 526 13.15 15.05 -13.94
CA ASP A 526 12.22 15.74 -13.06
C ASP A 526 10.98 14.88 -12.82
N LYS A 527 10.39 14.98 -11.62
CA LYS A 527 9.16 14.28 -11.26
C LYS A 527 7.99 14.73 -12.15
N PRO A 528 7.37 13.84 -12.94
CA PRO A 528 6.17 14.14 -13.70
C PRO A 528 4.99 14.52 -12.79
N LEU A 529 4.18 15.48 -13.23
CA LEU A 529 3.05 16.00 -12.45
C LEU A 529 1.72 15.37 -12.86
N GLY A 530 0.79 15.29 -11.89
CA GLY A 530 -0.60 14.92 -12.13
C GLY A 530 -0.87 13.42 -12.27
N TRP A 531 0.06 12.57 -11.80
CA TRP A 531 -0.18 11.15 -11.60
C TRP A 531 -0.86 10.92 -10.25
N ASN A 532 -1.84 10.01 -10.24
CA ASN A 532 -2.50 9.54 -9.02
C ASN A 532 -3.10 8.17 -9.33
N ILE A 533 -2.46 7.11 -8.82
CA ILE A 533 -2.90 5.72 -8.94
C ILE A 533 -3.53 5.28 -7.61
N TRP A 534 -3.84 3.99 -7.44
CA TRP A 534 -4.53 3.49 -6.24
C TRP A 534 -3.77 3.80 -4.94
N GLY A 535 -2.42 3.79 -4.97
CA GLY A 535 -1.55 4.14 -3.85
C GLY A 535 -1.11 5.61 -3.78
N GLY A 536 -1.65 6.50 -4.62
CA GLY A 536 -1.26 7.90 -4.68
C GLY A 536 -0.31 8.21 -5.84
N ASP A 537 0.66 9.10 -5.62
CA ASP A 537 1.60 9.51 -6.67
C ASP A 537 2.73 8.47 -6.85
N PRO A 538 2.81 7.77 -8.00
CA PRO A 538 3.78 6.71 -8.24
C PRO A 538 5.22 7.22 -8.49
N TRP A 539 5.44 8.52 -8.60
CA TRP A 539 6.79 9.06 -8.84
C TRP A 539 7.48 9.47 -7.55
N ARG A 540 8.71 8.99 -7.34
CA ARG A 540 9.54 9.30 -6.17
C ARG A 540 10.74 10.15 -6.58
N SER A 541 10.86 11.35 -6.02
CA SER A 541 11.99 12.25 -6.29
C SER A 541 13.24 11.79 -5.55
N SER A 542 14.38 11.72 -6.23
CA SER A 542 15.68 11.43 -5.61
C SER A 542 16.78 12.34 -6.18
N PRO A 543 17.97 12.38 -5.57
CA PRO A 543 19.12 13.08 -6.14
C PRO A 543 19.54 12.58 -7.54
N GLY A 544 19.26 11.31 -7.86
CA GLY A 544 19.56 10.69 -9.15
C GLY A 544 18.49 10.88 -10.23
N GLY A 545 17.44 11.67 -9.95
CA GLY A 545 16.23 11.82 -10.78
C GLY A 545 14.99 11.25 -10.10
N ALA A 546 13.83 11.39 -10.74
CA ALA A 546 12.59 10.81 -10.26
C ALA A 546 12.37 9.42 -10.86
N TYR A 547 12.15 8.40 -10.02
CA TYR A 547 11.86 7.04 -10.48
C TYR A 547 10.37 6.71 -10.30
N TYR A 548 9.88 5.77 -11.10
CA TYR A 548 8.52 5.24 -11.01
C TYR A 548 8.47 4.03 -10.08
N ALA A 549 7.47 4.01 -9.20
CA ALA A 549 7.17 2.93 -8.27
C ALA A 549 5.64 2.85 -8.11
N ALA A 550 5.00 1.94 -8.86
CA ALA A 550 3.54 1.77 -8.86
C ALA A 550 2.99 1.22 -7.53
N PHE A 551 3.82 0.49 -6.80
CA PHE A 551 3.49 -0.09 -5.50
C PHE A 551 4.11 0.75 -4.37
N ALA A 552 4.84 0.12 -3.45
CA ALA A 552 5.58 0.82 -2.42
C ALA A 552 6.72 1.65 -3.03
N ASP A 553 7.14 2.71 -2.35
CA ASP A 553 8.33 3.48 -2.73
C ASP A 553 9.61 2.61 -2.76
N SER A 554 9.63 1.53 -1.98
CA SER A 554 10.67 0.51 -1.99
C SER A 554 10.64 -0.44 -3.19
N MET A 555 9.70 -0.28 -4.12
CA MET A 555 9.49 -1.18 -5.27
C MET A 555 9.57 -0.43 -6.61
N PRO A 556 10.76 0.02 -7.05
CA PRO A 556 10.93 0.67 -8.35
C PRO A 556 10.66 -0.28 -9.52
N ASP A 557 9.90 0.22 -10.48
CA ASP A 557 9.49 -0.52 -11.67
C ASP A 557 10.64 -0.63 -12.70
N PHE A 558 10.80 -1.82 -13.25
CA PHE A 558 11.67 -2.06 -14.39
C PHE A 558 11.10 -1.40 -15.65
N ASP A 559 11.98 -0.92 -16.53
CA ASP A 559 11.59 -0.59 -17.90
C ASP A 559 11.54 -1.87 -18.75
N LEU A 560 10.38 -2.53 -18.78
CA LEU A 560 10.17 -3.76 -19.54
C LEU A 560 10.08 -3.54 -21.06
N THR A 561 10.20 -2.29 -21.54
CA THR A 561 10.41 -2.02 -22.97
C THR A 561 11.88 -2.21 -23.39
N ASN A 562 12.80 -2.28 -22.42
CA ASN A 562 14.21 -2.54 -22.65
C ASN A 562 14.47 -4.04 -22.91
N PRO A 563 15.01 -4.42 -24.08
CA PRO A 563 15.26 -5.82 -24.41
C PRO A 563 16.29 -6.51 -23.50
N ASP A 564 17.21 -5.76 -22.88
CA ASP A 564 18.20 -6.32 -21.95
C ASP A 564 17.53 -6.73 -20.62
N VAL A 565 16.53 -5.98 -20.17
CA VAL A 565 15.71 -6.32 -18.99
C VAL A 565 14.85 -7.56 -19.28
N ILE A 566 14.24 -7.63 -20.47
CA ILE A 566 13.53 -8.84 -20.92
C ILE A 566 14.46 -10.06 -20.93
N ALA A 567 15.68 -9.91 -21.48
CA ALA A 567 16.67 -10.99 -21.49
C ALA A 567 17.11 -11.40 -20.07
N PHE A 568 17.26 -10.44 -19.15
CA PHE A 568 17.54 -10.68 -17.74
C PHE A 568 16.47 -11.57 -17.10
N HIS A 569 15.18 -11.22 -17.23
CA HIS A 569 14.09 -12.05 -16.70
C HIS A 569 14.04 -13.44 -17.36
N GLN A 570 14.18 -13.54 -18.68
CA GLN A 570 14.24 -14.84 -19.37
C GLN A 570 15.38 -15.73 -18.86
N ASN A 571 16.54 -15.15 -18.58
CA ASN A 571 17.68 -15.89 -18.02
C ASN A 571 17.40 -16.37 -16.59
N ASN A 572 16.74 -15.56 -15.76
CA ASN A 572 16.34 -15.95 -14.41
C ASN A 572 15.26 -17.06 -14.42
N LEU A 573 14.27 -16.99 -15.31
CA LEU A 573 13.30 -18.07 -15.50
C LEU A 573 14.01 -19.38 -15.88
N LYS A 574 14.94 -19.33 -16.85
CA LYS A 574 15.72 -20.52 -17.25
C LYS A 574 16.59 -21.06 -16.12
N PHE A 575 17.11 -20.22 -15.23
CA PHE A 575 17.88 -20.66 -14.07
C PHE A 575 17.06 -21.61 -13.19
N TRP A 576 15.84 -21.21 -12.84
CA TRP A 576 14.91 -22.00 -12.03
C TRP A 576 14.35 -23.21 -12.79
N LEU A 577 14.00 -23.05 -14.07
CA LEU A 577 13.50 -24.14 -14.92
C LEU A 577 14.56 -25.25 -15.11
N ASN A 578 15.83 -24.88 -15.34
CA ASN A 578 16.95 -25.82 -15.40
C ASN A 578 17.17 -26.57 -14.07
N MET A 579 16.72 -26.01 -12.94
CA MET A 579 16.80 -26.65 -11.63
C MET A 579 15.68 -27.67 -11.41
N GLY A 580 14.61 -27.61 -12.20
CA GLY A 580 13.45 -28.50 -12.09
C GLY A 580 12.18 -27.81 -11.58
N VAL A 581 12.13 -26.48 -11.47
CA VAL A 581 10.88 -25.77 -11.17
C VAL A 581 9.85 -26.06 -12.27
N ASP A 582 8.61 -26.31 -11.87
CA ASP A 582 7.54 -26.80 -12.75
C ASP A 582 6.71 -25.67 -13.37
N GLY A 583 6.97 -24.42 -13.01
CA GLY A 583 6.23 -23.28 -13.55
C GLY A 583 6.34 -22.02 -12.72
N PHE A 584 5.56 -21.02 -13.09
CA PHE A 584 5.52 -19.74 -12.38
C PHE A 584 4.11 -19.15 -12.29
N ARG A 585 3.85 -18.48 -11.17
CA ARG A 585 2.80 -17.45 -11.06
C ARG A 585 3.47 -16.10 -11.28
N PHE A 586 2.97 -15.29 -12.21
CA PHE A 586 3.49 -13.94 -12.44
C PHE A 586 2.66 -12.90 -11.70
N ASP A 587 3.38 -12.09 -10.92
CA ASP A 587 2.85 -10.99 -10.15
C ASP A 587 2.48 -9.78 -11.01
N ALA A 588 1.40 -9.09 -10.65
CA ALA A 588 1.07 -7.75 -11.13
C ALA A 588 1.14 -7.52 -12.65
N VAL A 589 0.79 -8.51 -13.50
CA VAL A 589 1.00 -8.40 -14.95
C VAL A 589 0.12 -7.35 -15.63
N GLY A 590 -0.89 -6.86 -14.91
CA GLY A 590 -1.73 -5.75 -15.35
C GLY A 590 -0.96 -4.46 -15.61
N VAL A 591 0.16 -4.21 -14.92
CA VAL A 591 0.86 -2.91 -14.90
C VAL A 591 2.32 -2.96 -15.37
N LEU A 592 2.67 -3.87 -16.27
CA LEU A 592 4.06 -4.00 -16.74
C LEU A 592 4.59 -2.81 -17.56
N VAL A 593 3.69 -2.12 -18.25
CA VAL A 593 3.97 -0.93 -19.07
C VAL A 593 2.78 0.01 -18.95
N GLU A 594 3.03 1.26 -18.57
CA GLU A 594 2.04 2.32 -18.52
C GLU A 594 2.22 3.31 -19.68
N ASN A 595 1.17 3.48 -20.49
CA ASN A 595 1.16 4.45 -21.59
C ASN A 595 0.75 5.86 -21.14
N GLY A 596 0.83 6.11 -19.83
CA GLY A 596 0.53 7.38 -19.16
C GLY A 596 -0.46 7.22 -18.00
N LYS A 597 -0.66 8.31 -17.25
CA LYS A 597 -1.49 8.35 -16.04
C LYS A 597 -2.95 7.88 -16.20
N ASP A 598 -3.49 7.91 -17.41
CA ASP A 598 -4.87 7.51 -17.73
C ASP A 598 -4.91 6.14 -18.48
N ALA A 599 -3.77 5.46 -18.59
CA ALA A 599 -3.57 4.21 -19.33
C ALA A 599 -2.54 3.33 -18.60
N LEU A 600 -2.90 2.92 -17.38
CA LEU A 600 -2.04 2.21 -16.43
C LEU A 600 -2.06 0.70 -16.62
N GLU A 601 -3.25 0.13 -16.75
CA GLU A 601 -3.45 -1.32 -16.72
C GLU A 601 -3.77 -1.89 -18.11
N ASP A 602 -3.49 -3.18 -18.30
CA ASP A 602 -3.90 -3.99 -19.46
C ASP A 602 -3.49 -3.38 -20.82
N GLN A 603 -2.25 -2.88 -20.89
CA GLN A 603 -1.71 -2.32 -22.12
C GLN A 603 -1.33 -3.43 -23.11
N PRO A 604 -1.44 -3.21 -24.44
CA PRO A 604 -1.09 -4.22 -25.45
C PRO A 604 0.33 -4.77 -25.30
N GLU A 605 1.28 -3.94 -24.84
CA GLU A 605 2.66 -4.31 -24.54
C GLU A 605 2.75 -5.38 -23.44
N ASN A 606 1.90 -5.31 -22.40
CA ASN A 606 1.89 -6.25 -21.27
C ASN A 606 1.63 -7.67 -21.77
N HIS A 607 0.69 -7.84 -22.70
CA HIS A 607 0.42 -9.14 -23.32
C HIS A 607 1.59 -9.66 -24.16
N VAL A 608 2.29 -8.79 -24.89
CA VAL A 608 3.46 -9.18 -25.70
C VAL A 608 4.62 -9.63 -24.81
N ILE A 609 4.86 -8.92 -23.71
CA ILE A 609 5.86 -9.28 -22.70
C ILE A 609 5.49 -10.64 -22.09
N MET A 610 4.25 -10.80 -21.64
CA MET A 610 3.81 -12.06 -21.04
C MET A 610 3.81 -13.23 -22.01
N LYS A 611 3.50 -13.00 -23.30
CA LYS A 611 3.66 -14.02 -24.34
C LYS A 611 5.12 -14.46 -24.49
N THR A 612 6.05 -13.52 -24.38
CA THR A 612 7.50 -13.80 -24.44
C THR A 612 7.96 -14.63 -23.25
N MET A 613 7.44 -14.35 -22.05
CA MET A 613 7.71 -15.15 -20.85
C MET A 613 7.10 -16.55 -20.96
N LYS A 614 5.84 -16.64 -21.40
CA LYS A 614 5.15 -17.91 -21.70
C LYS A 614 5.98 -18.76 -22.68
N ASP A 615 6.42 -18.19 -23.80
CA ASP A 615 7.23 -18.91 -24.80
C ASP A 615 8.57 -19.41 -24.24
N THR A 616 9.13 -18.69 -23.26
CA THR A 616 10.34 -19.12 -22.56
C THR A 616 10.07 -20.32 -21.67
N ILE A 617 8.96 -20.31 -20.95
CA ILE A 617 8.54 -21.39 -20.04
C ILE A 617 8.12 -22.63 -20.83
N GLU A 618 7.30 -22.47 -21.88
CA GLU A 618 6.84 -23.55 -22.76
C GLU A 618 7.95 -24.12 -23.66
N SER A 619 9.14 -23.53 -23.66
CA SER A 619 10.33 -24.18 -24.23
C SER A 619 10.84 -25.36 -23.38
N TYR A 620 10.31 -25.51 -22.16
CA TYR A 620 10.45 -26.67 -21.29
C TYR A 620 9.14 -27.46 -21.29
N ASP A 621 9.23 -28.78 -21.33
CA ASP A 621 8.08 -29.68 -21.47
C ASP A 621 7.21 -29.64 -20.20
N ASN A 622 5.87 -29.66 -20.34
CA ASN A 622 4.93 -29.72 -19.21
C ASN A 622 5.21 -28.72 -18.06
N ARG A 623 5.38 -27.43 -18.40
CA ARG A 623 5.48 -26.35 -17.41
C ARG A 623 4.20 -25.54 -17.31
N TYR A 624 3.90 -25.08 -16.11
CA TYR A 624 2.71 -24.31 -15.80
C TYR A 624 3.02 -22.81 -15.74
N ILE A 625 2.09 -21.99 -16.21
CA ILE A 625 2.13 -20.55 -16.08
C ILE A 625 0.74 -20.07 -15.71
N VAL A 626 0.66 -19.13 -14.77
CA VAL A 626 -0.57 -18.40 -14.45
C VAL A 626 -0.21 -16.95 -14.09
N CYS A 627 -1.09 -16.02 -14.42
CA CYS A 627 -0.87 -14.61 -14.18
C CYS A 627 -1.90 -14.01 -13.23
N GLU A 628 -1.44 -13.05 -12.43
CA GLU A 628 -2.32 -12.18 -11.66
C GLU A 628 -2.62 -10.89 -12.43
N SER A 629 -3.89 -10.70 -12.76
CA SER A 629 -4.41 -9.42 -13.26
C SER A 629 -5.86 -9.27 -12.80
N PRO A 630 -6.13 -8.59 -11.66
CA PRO A 630 -7.47 -8.53 -11.08
C PRO A 630 -8.53 -7.92 -12.02
N SER A 631 -8.12 -6.95 -12.83
CA SER A 631 -8.98 -6.22 -13.78
C SER A 631 -8.96 -6.77 -15.21
N GLY A 632 -7.86 -7.43 -15.62
CA GLY A 632 -7.62 -7.89 -17.00
C GLY A 632 -7.55 -9.40 -17.19
N TYR A 633 -7.85 -10.21 -16.16
CA TYR A 633 -7.66 -11.67 -16.16
C TYR A 633 -8.12 -12.37 -17.45
N ALA A 634 -9.33 -12.07 -17.95
CA ALA A 634 -9.86 -12.71 -19.15
C ALA A 634 -9.01 -12.43 -20.42
N ALA A 635 -8.42 -11.23 -20.52
CA ALA A 635 -7.51 -10.88 -21.60
C ALA A 635 -6.16 -11.61 -21.46
N PHE A 636 -5.62 -11.68 -20.24
CA PHE A 636 -4.36 -12.37 -19.96
C PHE A 636 -4.44 -13.89 -20.08
N ALA A 637 -5.61 -14.49 -19.88
CA ALA A 637 -5.85 -15.91 -20.10
C ALA A 637 -5.85 -16.33 -21.59
N ASN A 638 -5.71 -15.39 -22.53
CA ASN A 638 -5.60 -15.74 -23.95
C ASN A 638 -4.19 -16.22 -24.32
N ASP A 639 -4.13 -17.06 -25.37
CA ASP A 639 -2.90 -17.65 -25.87
C ASP A 639 -1.84 -16.65 -26.35
N ASN A 640 -2.27 -15.45 -26.77
CA ASN A 640 -1.39 -14.36 -27.18
C ASN A 640 -0.87 -13.52 -26.00
N SER A 641 -1.08 -13.98 -24.76
CA SER A 641 -0.60 -13.40 -23.51
C SER A 641 -0.06 -14.52 -22.60
N CYS A 642 -0.43 -14.56 -21.33
CA CYS A 642 -0.03 -15.59 -20.36
C CYS A 642 -0.60 -16.98 -20.66
N GLY A 643 -1.74 -17.06 -21.35
CA GLY A 643 -2.44 -18.33 -21.58
C GLY A 643 -3.22 -18.84 -20.37
N ARG A 644 -2.96 -18.36 -19.14
CA ARG A 644 -3.80 -18.53 -17.95
C ARG A 644 -3.74 -17.33 -17.02
N ALA A 645 -4.86 -17.00 -16.37
CA ALA A 645 -4.90 -15.94 -15.35
C ALA A 645 -6.03 -16.19 -14.32
N PHE A 646 -5.82 -15.79 -13.07
CA PHE A 646 -6.78 -16.06 -11.99
C PHE A 646 -8.14 -15.37 -12.22
N ASN A 647 -9.23 -16.14 -12.04
CA ASN A 647 -10.59 -15.62 -12.14
C ASN A 647 -11.07 -15.04 -10.81
N PHE A 648 -10.68 -13.81 -10.51
CA PHE A 648 -11.09 -13.14 -9.28
C PHE A 648 -12.61 -12.86 -9.23
N SER A 649 -13.24 -12.54 -10.37
CA SER A 649 -14.71 -12.31 -10.41
C SER A 649 -15.50 -13.55 -10.03
N ALA A 650 -15.10 -14.73 -10.52
CA ALA A 650 -15.76 -15.98 -10.13
C ALA A 650 -15.68 -16.23 -8.62
N GLY A 651 -14.52 -15.98 -7.98
CA GLY A 651 -14.36 -16.11 -6.54
C GLY A 651 -15.32 -15.20 -5.75
N HIS A 652 -15.40 -13.92 -6.13
CA HIS A 652 -16.33 -12.96 -5.52
C HIS A 652 -17.79 -13.38 -5.70
N ALA A 653 -18.18 -13.80 -6.90
CA ALA A 653 -19.53 -14.27 -7.19
C ALA A 653 -19.89 -15.51 -6.36
N ILE A 654 -18.96 -16.46 -6.19
CA ILE A 654 -19.18 -17.67 -5.38
C ILE A 654 -19.46 -17.30 -3.92
N LEU A 655 -18.67 -16.42 -3.32
CA LEU A 655 -18.85 -15.99 -1.94
C LEU A 655 -20.18 -15.26 -1.73
N GLY A 656 -20.62 -14.44 -2.70
CA GLY A 656 -21.93 -13.80 -2.66
C GLY A 656 -23.11 -14.77 -2.88
N MET A 657 -22.93 -15.77 -3.74
CA MET A 657 -23.95 -16.79 -4.02
C MET A 657 -24.28 -17.64 -2.80
N VAL A 658 -23.26 -18.08 -2.05
CA VAL A 658 -23.49 -18.89 -0.85
C VAL A 658 -24.17 -18.10 0.27
N ASP A 659 -23.96 -16.78 0.32
CA ASP A 659 -24.67 -15.90 1.27
C ASP A 659 -26.14 -15.74 0.89
N THR A 660 -26.43 -15.53 -0.39
CA THR A 660 -27.79 -15.29 -0.88
C THR A 660 -28.62 -16.54 -1.14
N GLY A 661 -28.00 -17.73 -1.20
CA GLY A 661 -28.68 -18.99 -1.41
C GLY A 661 -29.14 -19.26 -2.85
N VAL A 662 -28.66 -18.47 -3.83
CA VAL A 662 -29.07 -18.58 -5.25
C VAL A 662 -27.89 -18.35 -6.19
N VAL A 663 -27.99 -18.91 -7.39
CA VAL A 663 -27.00 -18.76 -8.46
C VAL A 663 -27.05 -17.37 -9.07
N TRP A 664 -25.89 -16.73 -9.24
CA TRP A 664 -25.76 -15.40 -9.83
C TRP A 664 -25.39 -15.48 -11.32
N ASP A 665 -25.92 -14.54 -12.11
CA ASP A 665 -25.58 -14.41 -13.53
C ASP A 665 -24.09 -14.13 -13.77
N GLU A 666 -23.40 -13.54 -12.78
CA GLU A 666 -21.96 -13.25 -12.84
C GLU A 666 -21.13 -14.54 -12.94
N LEU A 667 -21.33 -15.50 -12.02
CA LEU A 667 -20.64 -16.80 -12.10
C LEU A 667 -21.01 -17.55 -13.39
N LEU A 668 -22.27 -17.51 -13.83
CA LEU A 668 -22.69 -18.15 -15.08
C LEU A 668 -21.98 -17.55 -16.30
N THR A 669 -21.73 -16.24 -16.29
CA THR A 669 -20.97 -15.55 -17.34
C THR A 669 -19.52 -16.03 -17.37
N GLU A 670 -18.89 -16.13 -16.21
CA GLU A 670 -17.50 -16.62 -16.07
C GLU A 670 -17.34 -18.10 -16.49
N LEU A 671 -18.30 -18.96 -16.14
CA LEU A 671 -18.32 -20.37 -16.53
C LEU A 671 -18.65 -20.58 -18.01
N ALA A 672 -19.35 -19.64 -18.65
CA ALA A 672 -19.67 -19.70 -20.09
C ALA A 672 -18.57 -19.12 -20.99
N ALA A 673 -17.54 -18.48 -20.40
CA ALA A 673 -16.43 -17.92 -21.16
C ALA A 673 -15.69 -19.00 -21.96
N SER A 674 -15.33 -18.70 -23.22
CA SER A 674 -14.69 -19.68 -24.11
C SER A 674 -13.32 -20.14 -23.66
N ASN A 675 -12.67 -19.39 -22.77
CA ASN A 675 -11.38 -19.67 -22.17
C ASN A 675 -11.49 -19.94 -20.65
N THR A 676 -12.67 -20.32 -20.15
CA THR A 676 -12.90 -20.61 -18.71
C THR A 676 -11.91 -21.64 -18.15
N ASP A 677 -11.53 -22.65 -18.94
CA ASP A 677 -10.54 -23.67 -18.54
C ASP A 677 -9.14 -23.09 -18.31
N GLN A 678 -8.84 -21.91 -18.86
CA GLN A 678 -7.60 -21.17 -18.67
C GLN A 678 -7.68 -20.15 -17.54
N MET A 679 -8.82 -20.07 -16.85
CA MET A 679 -9.07 -19.10 -15.80
C MET A 679 -9.23 -19.81 -14.46
N PRO A 680 -8.12 -20.27 -13.84
CA PRO A 680 -8.13 -20.94 -12.54
C PRO A 680 -8.88 -20.11 -11.49
N MET A 681 -9.71 -20.77 -10.69
CA MET A 681 -10.53 -20.11 -9.67
C MET A 681 -9.85 -20.17 -8.30
N ILE A 682 -10.07 -19.11 -7.53
CA ILE A 682 -9.54 -18.90 -6.18
C ILE A 682 -10.59 -18.12 -5.37
N LEU A 683 -10.76 -18.44 -4.08
CA LEU A 683 -11.72 -17.75 -3.19
C LEU A 683 -11.07 -16.64 -2.36
N ALA A 684 -9.83 -16.87 -1.94
CA ALA A 684 -8.99 -15.93 -1.22
C ALA A 684 -7.53 -16.27 -1.51
N ASN A 685 -6.64 -15.30 -1.34
CA ASN A 685 -5.20 -15.51 -1.45
C ASN A 685 -4.49 -14.76 -0.31
N HIS A 686 -3.19 -14.55 -0.46
CA HIS A 686 -2.37 -13.80 0.49
C HIS A 686 -2.59 -12.28 0.52
N ASP A 687 -3.40 -11.71 -0.38
CA ASP A 687 -3.62 -10.27 -0.52
C ASP A 687 -5.05 -9.88 -0.20
N PHE A 688 -5.19 -8.82 0.57
CA PHE A 688 -6.49 -8.41 1.08
C PHE A 688 -7.40 -7.85 -0.01
N PHE A 689 -6.86 -7.47 -1.19
CA PHE A 689 -7.68 -7.06 -2.33
C PHE A 689 -8.55 -8.21 -2.85
N ALA A 690 -8.13 -9.47 -2.67
CA ALA A 690 -8.89 -10.66 -3.02
C ALA A 690 -9.90 -11.06 -1.92
N GLY A 691 -10.02 -10.25 -0.87
CA GLY A 691 -10.86 -10.49 0.29
C GLY A 691 -10.08 -10.94 1.53
N ASP A 692 -10.77 -10.95 2.67
CA ASP A 692 -10.27 -11.53 3.91
C ASP A 692 -10.20 -13.08 3.81
N ARG A 693 -9.76 -13.79 4.86
CA ARG A 693 -9.91 -15.25 4.93
C ARG A 693 -11.37 -15.65 4.66
N VAL A 694 -11.60 -16.71 3.89
CA VAL A 694 -12.97 -17.21 3.58
C VAL A 694 -13.80 -17.43 4.85
N TRP A 695 -13.16 -17.83 5.96
CA TRP A 695 -13.81 -17.94 7.27
C TRP A 695 -14.44 -16.61 7.72
N ASN A 696 -13.69 -15.51 7.58
CA ASN A 696 -14.12 -14.17 7.95
C ASN A 696 -15.20 -13.65 6.99
N GLN A 697 -14.99 -13.85 5.69
CA GLN A 697 -15.94 -13.42 4.65
C GLN A 697 -17.33 -14.07 4.83
N LEU A 698 -17.37 -15.31 5.33
CA LEU A 698 -18.61 -16.05 5.58
C LEU A 698 -19.03 -16.07 7.05
N SER A 699 -18.46 -15.20 7.90
CA SER A 699 -18.79 -15.10 9.34
C SER A 699 -18.74 -16.45 10.10
N GLY A 700 -17.83 -17.34 9.71
CA GLY A 700 -17.69 -18.68 10.29
C GLY A 700 -18.83 -19.66 9.93
N ASN A 701 -19.67 -19.36 8.94
CA ASN A 701 -20.73 -20.25 8.50
C ASN A 701 -20.18 -21.45 7.71
N VAL A 702 -20.00 -22.57 8.40
CA VAL A 702 -19.40 -23.79 7.83
C VAL A 702 -20.21 -24.37 6.66
N ALA A 703 -21.54 -24.25 6.66
CA ALA A 703 -22.36 -24.78 5.56
C ALA A 703 -22.11 -23.99 4.27
N GLN A 704 -22.15 -22.66 4.35
CA GLN A 704 -21.82 -21.78 3.22
C GLN A 704 -20.36 -21.97 2.77
N TYR A 705 -19.44 -22.18 3.72
CA TYR A 705 -18.03 -22.46 3.41
C TYR A 705 -17.89 -23.74 2.57
N LYS A 706 -18.52 -24.84 2.99
CA LYS A 706 -18.50 -26.11 2.24
C LYS A 706 -19.11 -25.95 0.84
N LEU A 707 -20.15 -25.14 0.69
CA LEU A 707 -20.73 -24.85 -0.62
C LEU A 707 -19.75 -24.05 -1.49
N ALA A 708 -19.12 -23.00 -0.95
CA ALA A 708 -18.14 -22.19 -1.69
C ALA A 708 -16.96 -23.04 -2.16
N ALA A 709 -16.44 -23.89 -1.27
CA ALA A 709 -15.37 -24.84 -1.57
C ALA A 709 -15.75 -25.80 -2.71
N ALA A 710 -16.91 -26.44 -2.61
CA ALA A 710 -17.39 -27.34 -3.66
C ALA A 710 -17.55 -26.62 -5.00
N THR A 711 -18.03 -25.37 -5.00
CA THR A 711 -18.26 -24.63 -6.24
C THR A 711 -16.99 -24.40 -7.02
N TYR A 712 -15.96 -23.78 -6.44
CA TYR A 712 -14.75 -23.51 -7.21
C TYR A 712 -13.93 -24.78 -7.49
N LEU A 713 -13.84 -25.70 -6.51
CA LEU A 713 -13.09 -26.94 -6.67
C LEU A 713 -13.69 -27.78 -7.79
N LEU A 714 -15.02 -27.95 -7.86
CA LEU A 714 -15.64 -28.80 -8.88
C LEU A 714 -15.89 -28.09 -10.21
N ALA A 715 -15.95 -26.75 -10.22
CA ALA A 715 -16.16 -25.98 -11.44
C ALA A 715 -14.88 -25.57 -12.17
N SER A 716 -13.72 -25.50 -11.49
CA SER A 716 -12.46 -25.07 -12.09
C SER A 716 -11.64 -26.22 -12.66
N SER A 717 -10.91 -25.99 -13.74
CA SER A 717 -9.96 -26.97 -14.29
C SER A 717 -8.72 -27.09 -13.39
N ASN A 718 -8.18 -25.96 -12.95
CA ASN A 718 -7.08 -25.86 -11.98
C ASN A 718 -7.51 -24.97 -10.80
N PRO A 719 -8.11 -25.50 -9.73
CA PRO A 719 -8.44 -24.69 -8.57
C PRO A 719 -7.21 -24.38 -7.70
N PHE A 720 -7.21 -23.23 -7.04
CA PHE A 720 -6.16 -22.79 -6.12
C PHE A 720 -6.74 -22.54 -4.73
N THR A 721 -6.23 -23.29 -3.74
CA THR A 721 -6.61 -23.19 -2.34
C THR A 721 -5.53 -22.46 -1.57
N TYR A 722 -5.89 -21.48 -0.75
CA TYR A 722 -4.91 -20.78 0.10
C TYR A 722 -4.64 -21.58 1.39
N TYR A 723 -3.38 -21.70 1.84
CA TYR A 723 -3.06 -22.52 3.02
C TYR A 723 -3.92 -22.15 4.22
N GLY A 724 -4.49 -23.14 4.91
CA GLY A 724 -5.37 -22.92 6.05
C GLY A 724 -6.84 -22.74 5.66
N GLU A 725 -7.18 -22.51 4.39
CA GLU A 725 -8.56 -22.51 3.90
C GLU A 725 -9.23 -23.87 4.19
N GLU A 726 -8.50 -24.97 4.02
CA GLU A 726 -9.02 -26.33 4.24
C GLU A 726 -9.42 -26.59 5.69
N ILE A 727 -8.84 -25.87 6.66
CA ILE A 727 -9.23 -25.92 8.07
C ILE A 727 -10.11 -24.73 8.49
N GLY A 728 -10.42 -23.80 7.59
CA GLY A 728 -11.17 -22.59 7.91
C GLY A 728 -10.39 -21.65 8.83
N LEU A 729 -9.10 -21.46 8.55
CA LEU A 729 -8.25 -20.53 9.30
C LEU A 729 -8.81 -19.11 9.21
N ALA A 730 -9.02 -18.47 10.37
CA ALA A 730 -9.49 -17.10 10.46
C ALA A 730 -8.34 -16.09 10.39
N ALA A 731 -8.66 -14.83 10.15
CA ALA A 731 -7.73 -13.73 10.37
C ALA A 731 -7.40 -13.54 11.86
N ALA A 732 -6.26 -12.94 12.16
CA ALA A 732 -5.91 -12.54 13.54
C ALA A 732 -6.67 -11.27 13.95
N ASP A 733 -7.22 -11.24 15.17
CA ASP A 733 -8.04 -10.12 15.68
C ASP A 733 -7.26 -8.81 15.85
N ASN A 734 -5.94 -8.89 16.01
CA ASN A 734 -5.07 -7.76 16.35
C ASN A 734 -4.22 -7.29 15.17
N LEU A 735 -4.44 -7.83 13.97
CA LEU A 735 -3.79 -7.45 12.74
C LEU A 735 -4.83 -6.91 11.75
N SER A 736 -4.38 -6.24 10.69
CA SER A 736 -5.25 -5.66 9.67
C SER A 736 -4.67 -5.85 8.26
N GLY A 737 -5.54 -5.86 7.26
CA GLY A 737 -5.16 -5.99 5.85
C GLY A 737 -4.41 -7.29 5.60
N ASP A 738 -3.42 -7.25 4.71
CA ASP A 738 -2.62 -8.42 4.32
C ASP A 738 -2.01 -9.18 5.52
N TRP A 739 -1.61 -8.47 6.57
CA TRP A 739 -0.98 -9.11 7.73
C TRP A 739 -1.95 -10.01 8.48
N SER A 740 -3.25 -9.68 8.54
CA SER A 740 -4.23 -10.49 9.27
C SER A 740 -4.53 -11.81 8.58
N ILE A 741 -4.29 -11.90 7.26
CA ILE A 741 -4.52 -13.10 6.45
C ILE A 741 -3.24 -13.89 6.18
N ARG A 742 -2.07 -13.43 6.65
CA ARG A 742 -0.76 -14.10 6.52
C ARG A 742 -0.24 -14.65 7.86
N THR A 743 -1.15 -15.12 8.71
CA THR A 743 -0.85 -15.67 10.06
C THR A 743 -0.30 -17.10 10.00
N PRO A 744 0.47 -17.54 11.01
CA PRO A 744 0.98 -18.91 11.05
C PRO A 744 -0.11 -19.98 10.95
N MET A 745 0.18 -21.07 10.23
CA MET A 745 -0.72 -22.21 10.06
C MET A 745 -1.06 -22.89 11.40
N SER A 746 -2.32 -23.26 11.58
CA SER A 746 -2.80 -23.92 12.81
C SER A 746 -2.70 -25.45 12.73
N TRP A 747 -1.57 -26.02 13.14
CA TRP A 747 -1.36 -27.48 13.19
C TRP A 747 -2.01 -28.13 14.43
N THR A 748 -1.97 -27.44 15.57
CA THR A 748 -2.51 -27.88 16.87
C THR A 748 -3.36 -26.78 17.52
N ASP A 749 -3.99 -27.10 18.65
CA ASP A 749 -4.79 -26.17 19.46
C ASP A 749 -3.94 -25.34 20.44
N ASP A 750 -2.61 -25.37 20.34
CA ASP A 750 -1.73 -24.57 21.20
C ASP A 750 -1.87 -23.08 20.86
N THR A 751 -2.48 -22.30 21.76
CA THR A 751 -2.71 -20.87 21.56
C THR A 751 -1.44 -20.02 21.65
N ASN A 752 -0.26 -20.61 21.89
CA ASN A 752 1.01 -19.88 21.93
C ASN A 752 1.80 -20.02 20.64
N ASN A 753 1.71 -21.15 19.94
CA ASN A 753 2.50 -21.42 18.73
C ASN A 753 1.78 -22.23 17.65
N ALA A 754 0.53 -22.67 17.88
CA ALA A 754 -0.29 -23.48 16.98
C ALA A 754 0.37 -24.76 16.43
N GLY A 755 1.46 -25.25 17.04
CA GLY A 755 2.30 -26.31 16.48
C GLY A 755 3.08 -25.90 15.22
N PHE A 756 3.06 -24.61 14.85
CA PHE A 756 3.82 -24.02 13.76
C PHE A 756 5.30 -23.89 14.10
N THR A 757 5.65 -23.55 15.34
CA THR A 757 7.03 -23.40 15.81
C THR A 757 7.20 -23.98 17.22
N THR A 758 8.44 -24.30 17.61
CA THR A 758 8.80 -24.56 19.01
C THR A 758 9.21 -23.28 19.78
N GLY A 759 9.43 -22.17 19.07
CA GLY A 759 9.77 -20.85 19.59
C GLY A 759 8.57 -19.91 19.70
N THR A 760 8.77 -18.65 19.36
CA THR A 760 7.73 -17.61 19.32
C THR A 760 7.42 -17.28 17.86
N PRO A 761 6.17 -17.41 17.39
CA PRO A 761 5.84 -17.10 16.00
C PRO A 761 6.20 -15.67 15.62
N PHE A 762 6.69 -15.46 14.39
CA PHE A 762 7.04 -14.14 13.85
C PHE A 762 5.84 -13.18 13.75
N ARG A 763 4.63 -13.73 13.72
CA ARG A 763 3.35 -13.01 13.63
C ARG A 763 2.30 -13.68 14.50
N ASP A 764 1.35 -12.89 14.99
CA ASP A 764 0.26 -13.40 15.82
C ASP A 764 -0.55 -14.48 15.12
N LEU A 765 -1.06 -15.41 15.94
CA LEU A 765 -1.84 -16.56 15.49
C LEU A 765 -3.25 -16.15 15.07
N SER A 766 -3.86 -17.01 14.26
CA SER A 766 -5.28 -16.92 13.92
C SER A 766 -6.18 -16.89 15.16
N SER A 767 -7.23 -16.05 15.11
CA SER A 767 -8.21 -15.89 16.20
C SER A 767 -8.94 -17.19 16.58
N ASN A 768 -9.03 -18.15 15.66
CA ASN A 768 -9.73 -19.41 15.85
C ASN A 768 -8.82 -20.64 16.02
N VAL A 769 -7.52 -20.47 16.33
CA VAL A 769 -6.54 -21.58 16.49
C VAL A 769 -7.03 -22.72 17.40
N ALA A 770 -7.73 -22.38 18.49
CA ALA A 770 -8.23 -23.37 19.45
C ALA A 770 -9.30 -24.30 18.88
N SER A 771 -10.10 -23.84 17.91
CA SER A 771 -11.20 -24.61 17.29
C SER A 771 -10.85 -25.12 15.88
N ASN A 772 -10.00 -24.40 15.16
CA ASN A 772 -9.67 -24.64 13.76
C ASN A 772 -8.19 -24.95 13.62
N ASN A 773 -7.85 -26.24 13.79
CA ASN A 773 -6.50 -26.75 13.59
C ASN A 773 -6.52 -28.15 12.97
N VAL A 774 -5.42 -28.50 12.30
CA VAL A 774 -5.27 -29.76 11.55
C VAL A 774 -5.51 -30.97 12.46
N THR A 775 -4.90 -31.00 13.65
CA THR A 775 -5.00 -32.15 14.57
C THR A 775 -6.45 -32.45 14.95
N ALA A 776 -7.23 -31.43 15.32
CA ALA A 776 -8.63 -31.60 15.68
C ALA A 776 -9.49 -32.03 14.49
N GLN A 777 -9.25 -31.45 13.30
CA GLN A 777 -10.07 -31.73 12.12
C GLN A 777 -9.77 -33.09 11.47
N LEU A 778 -8.52 -33.58 11.52
CA LEU A 778 -8.20 -34.94 11.10
C LEU A 778 -8.93 -36.00 11.94
N ALA A 779 -9.19 -35.71 13.22
CA ALA A 779 -9.91 -36.62 14.11
C ALA A 779 -11.44 -36.61 13.92
N ASN A 780 -11.98 -35.63 13.18
CA ASN A 780 -13.42 -35.47 12.95
C ASN A 780 -13.76 -35.71 11.47
N ALA A 781 -14.46 -36.81 11.16
CA ALA A 781 -14.83 -37.15 9.78
C ALA A 781 -15.68 -36.07 9.10
N ASP A 782 -16.49 -35.32 9.85
CA ASP A 782 -17.38 -34.28 9.29
C ASP A 782 -16.72 -32.89 9.19
N SER A 783 -15.41 -32.81 9.47
CA SER A 783 -14.65 -31.55 9.48
C SER A 783 -14.59 -30.88 8.11
N LEU A 784 -14.22 -29.60 8.09
CA LEU A 784 -13.98 -28.88 6.84
C LEU A 784 -12.79 -29.50 6.08
N LEU A 785 -11.73 -29.86 6.80
CA LEU A 785 -10.56 -30.52 6.22
C LEU A 785 -10.94 -31.80 5.48
N ASN A 786 -11.66 -32.72 6.13
CA ASN A 786 -12.02 -33.98 5.46
C ASN A 786 -12.97 -33.75 4.29
N TYR A 787 -13.85 -32.74 4.36
CA TYR A 787 -14.67 -32.36 3.22
C TYR A 787 -13.86 -31.83 2.03
N TYR A 788 -12.82 -31.01 2.26
CA TYR A 788 -11.87 -30.62 1.21
C TYR A 788 -11.18 -31.84 0.60
N ARG A 789 -10.73 -32.80 1.44
CA ARG A 789 -10.11 -34.05 0.98
C ARG A 789 -11.04 -34.87 0.09
N ASP A 790 -12.32 -34.97 0.45
CA ASP A 790 -13.32 -35.68 -0.35
C ASP A 790 -13.48 -35.01 -1.73
N LEU A 791 -13.54 -33.67 -1.78
CA LEU A 791 -13.61 -32.92 -3.04
C LEU A 791 -12.35 -33.12 -3.92
N TYR A 792 -11.16 -33.04 -3.33
CA TYR A 792 -9.91 -33.29 -4.05
C TYR A 792 -9.83 -34.73 -4.57
N GLN A 793 -10.25 -35.70 -3.75
CA GLN A 793 -10.24 -37.12 -4.10
C GLN A 793 -11.17 -37.42 -5.28
N VAL A 794 -12.41 -36.90 -5.25
CA VAL A 794 -13.36 -37.05 -6.37
C VAL A 794 -12.78 -36.50 -7.67
N ARG A 795 -12.07 -35.37 -7.63
CA ARG A 795 -11.38 -34.82 -8.80
C ARG A 795 -10.23 -35.70 -9.29
N ASN A 796 -9.44 -36.24 -8.37
CA ASN A 796 -8.33 -37.15 -8.67
C ASN A 796 -8.81 -38.46 -9.29
N ASP A 797 -9.92 -39.01 -8.81
CA ASP A 797 -10.50 -40.25 -9.32
C ASP A 797 -11.21 -40.05 -10.68
N HIS A 798 -11.67 -38.83 -10.96
CA HIS A 798 -12.48 -38.51 -12.14
C HIS A 798 -11.97 -37.27 -12.89
N SER A 799 -10.93 -37.46 -13.70
CA SER A 799 -10.30 -36.39 -14.49
C SER A 799 -11.27 -35.60 -15.38
N VAL A 800 -12.42 -36.17 -15.77
CA VAL A 800 -13.47 -35.48 -16.54
C VAL A 800 -13.99 -34.22 -15.85
N ILE A 801 -13.94 -34.15 -14.51
CA ILE A 801 -14.35 -32.96 -13.77
C ILE A 801 -13.47 -31.76 -14.14
N ALA A 802 -12.16 -31.99 -14.30
CA ALA A 802 -11.22 -30.95 -14.70
C ALA A 802 -11.15 -30.76 -16.23
N THR A 803 -11.06 -31.87 -17.00
CA THR A 803 -10.71 -31.82 -18.43
C THR A 803 -11.90 -31.94 -19.37
N GLY A 804 -13.10 -32.21 -18.85
CA GLY A 804 -14.31 -32.37 -19.65
C GLY A 804 -14.83 -31.02 -20.15
N ILE A 805 -15.50 -31.03 -21.31
CA ILE A 805 -16.17 -29.83 -21.84
C ILE A 805 -17.30 -29.46 -20.87
N LEU A 806 -17.23 -28.23 -20.34
CA LEU A 806 -18.23 -27.69 -19.42
C LEU A 806 -19.50 -27.25 -20.16
N ASN A 807 -20.64 -27.75 -19.68
CA ASN A 807 -21.97 -27.33 -20.05
C ASN A 807 -22.74 -26.90 -18.79
N VAL A 808 -23.02 -25.60 -18.69
CA VAL A 808 -23.76 -25.01 -17.57
C VAL A 808 -25.26 -25.04 -17.86
N GLN A 809 -26.05 -25.62 -16.96
CA GLN A 809 -27.51 -25.78 -17.13
C GLN A 809 -28.35 -25.02 -16.09
N SER A 810 -27.72 -24.10 -15.34
CA SER A 810 -28.41 -23.18 -14.44
C SER A 810 -28.73 -21.85 -15.10
N SER A 811 -29.70 -21.14 -14.52
CA SER A 811 -30.01 -19.75 -14.80
C SER A 811 -29.85 -18.90 -13.54
N GLY A 812 -29.64 -17.59 -13.68
CA GLY A 812 -29.62 -16.68 -12.53
C GLY A 812 -30.91 -16.80 -11.70
N GLY A 813 -30.76 -16.88 -10.38
CA GLY A 813 -31.84 -17.10 -9.43
C GLY A 813 -32.19 -18.57 -9.17
N ASP A 814 -31.58 -19.53 -9.87
CA ASP A 814 -31.73 -20.95 -9.52
C ASP A 814 -31.14 -21.22 -8.13
N GLU A 815 -31.77 -22.08 -7.33
CA GLU A 815 -31.27 -22.51 -6.01
C GLU A 815 -30.18 -23.58 -6.11
N VAL A 816 -30.05 -24.23 -7.28
CA VAL A 816 -29.07 -25.28 -7.53
C VAL A 816 -28.20 -24.94 -8.74
N LEU A 817 -26.87 -24.90 -8.55
CA LEU A 817 -25.91 -24.87 -9.65
C LEU A 817 -25.81 -26.26 -10.29
N LYS A 818 -26.04 -26.33 -11.60
CA LYS A 818 -26.06 -27.56 -12.41
C LYS A 818 -24.95 -27.47 -13.45
N LEU A 819 -23.90 -28.25 -13.29
CA LEU A 819 -22.79 -28.35 -14.24
C LEU A 819 -22.71 -29.76 -14.80
N VAL A 820 -22.49 -29.87 -16.10
CA VAL A 820 -22.21 -31.15 -16.76
C VAL A 820 -20.85 -31.06 -17.46
N ARG A 821 -19.94 -31.98 -17.14
CA ARG A 821 -18.63 -32.11 -17.75
C ARG A 821 -18.61 -33.34 -18.64
N THR A 822 -18.37 -33.17 -19.94
CA THR A 822 -18.38 -34.29 -20.91
C THR A 822 -16.98 -34.56 -21.44
N GLY A 823 -16.52 -35.80 -21.29
CA GLY A 823 -15.27 -36.32 -21.85
C GLY A 823 -15.51 -37.45 -22.85
N THR A 824 -14.43 -38.05 -23.36
CA THR A 824 -14.55 -39.19 -24.28
C THR A 824 -14.95 -40.44 -23.50
N GLY A 825 -16.24 -40.81 -23.56
CA GLY A 825 -16.78 -42.01 -22.89
C GLY A 825 -16.94 -41.88 -21.38
N THR A 826 -16.84 -40.67 -20.84
CA THR A 826 -17.07 -40.35 -19.43
C THR A 826 -17.81 -39.02 -19.34
N GLU A 827 -18.61 -38.85 -18.30
CA GLU A 827 -19.42 -37.66 -18.07
C GLU A 827 -19.64 -37.50 -16.57
N ALA A 828 -19.51 -36.29 -16.06
CA ALA A 828 -19.82 -35.96 -14.67
C ALA A 828 -20.93 -34.91 -14.61
N VAL A 829 -21.86 -35.10 -13.69
CA VAL A 829 -22.93 -34.16 -13.34
C VAL A 829 -22.63 -33.66 -11.93
N ILE A 830 -22.46 -32.35 -11.79
CA ILE A 830 -22.17 -31.69 -10.51
C ILE A 830 -23.37 -30.81 -10.16
N LEU A 831 -23.91 -31.02 -8.96
CA LEU A 831 -25.10 -30.34 -8.44
C LEU A 831 -24.76 -29.73 -7.10
N ILE A 832 -24.94 -28.42 -6.94
CA ILE A 832 -24.66 -27.72 -5.68
C ILE A 832 -25.91 -26.95 -5.28
N ASN A 833 -26.56 -27.40 -4.20
CA ASN A 833 -27.79 -26.82 -3.69
C ASN A 833 -27.49 -25.79 -2.61
N TYR A 834 -27.81 -24.53 -2.87
CA TYR A 834 -27.59 -23.42 -1.95
C TYR A 834 -28.80 -23.11 -1.07
N SER A 835 -29.97 -23.71 -1.34
CA SER A 835 -31.17 -23.45 -0.55
C SER A 835 -31.17 -24.22 0.77
N ASP A 836 -32.03 -23.77 1.69
CA ASP A 836 -32.28 -24.44 2.97
C ASP A 836 -33.20 -25.68 2.84
N GLY A 837 -33.60 -26.04 1.61
CA GLY A 837 -34.52 -27.14 1.32
C GLY A 837 -33.91 -28.19 0.40
N ASP A 838 -34.44 -29.43 0.47
CA ASP A 838 -34.10 -30.46 -0.50
C ASP A 838 -34.69 -30.12 -1.86
N GLU A 839 -33.85 -30.07 -2.91
CA GLU A 839 -34.28 -29.67 -4.25
C GLU A 839 -34.31 -30.85 -5.23
N SER A 840 -35.44 -30.99 -5.93
CA SER A 840 -35.60 -31.99 -6.99
C SER A 840 -35.20 -31.40 -8.33
N VAL A 841 -33.97 -31.70 -8.77
CA VAL A 841 -33.40 -31.15 -10.00
C VAL A 841 -33.41 -32.16 -11.13
N THR A 842 -33.56 -31.67 -12.35
CA THR A 842 -33.39 -32.45 -13.58
C THR A 842 -32.32 -31.80 -14.44
N VAL A 843 -31.38 -32.60 -14.92
CA VAL A 843 -30.32 -32.18 -15.83
C VAL A 843 -30.33 -33.02 -17.10
N ASP A 844 -30.02 -32.39 -18.22
CA ASP A 844 -29.83 -33.06 -19.49
C ASP A 844 -28.41 -33.64 -19.54
N VAL A 845 -28.29 -34.93 -19.86
CA VAL A 845 -27.02 -35.66 -19.99
C VAL A 845 -26.88 -36.24 -21.39
N THR A 846 -25.66 -36.59 -21.79
CA THR A 846 -25.39 -37.07 -23.16
C THR A 846 -25.66 -38.56 -23.35
N HIS A 847 -25.79 -39.35 -22.28
CA HIS A 847 -25.95 -40.80 -22.34
C HIS A 847 -27.34 -41.28 -21.90
N ASP A 848 -28.19 -41.66 -22.88
CA ASP A 848 -29.53 -42.20 -22.63
C ASP A 848 -29.49 -43.55 -21.89
N ASN A 849 -30.38 -43.74 -20.91
CA ASN A 849 -30.51 -44.98 -20.12
C ASN A 849 -29.22 -45.40 -19.39
N ALA A 850 -28.28 -44.48 -19.19
CA ALA A 850 -27.07 -44.71 -18.43
C ALA A 850 -27.31 -44.61 -16.92
N VAL A 851 -26.40 -45.21 -16.14
CA VAL A 851 -26.39 -45.10 -14.67
C VAL A 851 -25.19 -44.25 -14.28
N TYR A 852 -25.44 -43.26 -13.43
CA TYR A 852 -24.43 -42.42 -12.84
C TYR A 852 -24.30 -42.77 -11.37
N THR A 853 -23.08 -43.03 -10.93
CA THR A 853 -22.73 -43.35 -9.55
C THR A 853 -22.46 -42.05 -8.80
N ASP A 854 -23.01 -41.91 -7.59
CA ASP A 854 -22.67 -40.79 -6.72
C ASP A 854 -21.30 -41.03 -6.08
N GLU A 855 -20.43 -40.04 -6.15
CA GLU A 855 -19.04 -40.13 -5.71
C GLU A 855 -18.74 -39.20 -4.52
N LEU A 856 -19.71 -38.41 -4.04
CA LEU A 856 -19.48 -37.39 -3.00
C LEU A 856 -20.49 -37.39 -1.85
N SER A 857 -21.79 -37.61 -2.11
CA SER A 857 -22.86 -37.26 -1.17
C SER A 857 -23.48 -38.43 -0.41
N ASP A 858 -23.01 -39.66 -0.62
CA ASP A 858 -23.66 -40.89 -0.19
C ASP A 858 -25.13 -41.01 -0.67
N LEU A 859 -25.45 -40.40 -1.81
CA LEU A 859 -26.75 -40.55 -2.48
C LEU A 859 -26.81 -41.87 -3.25
N ALA A 860 -28.02 -42.29 -3.60
CA ALA A 860 -28.19 -43.47 -4.44
C ALA A 860 -27.84 -43.15 -5.91
N ASP A 861 -27.21 -44.11 -6.60
CA ASP A 861 -27.00 -44.06 -8.05
C ASP A 861 -28.27 -43.62 -8.79
N ALA A 862 -28.08 -42.75 -9.78
CA ALA A 862 -29.16 -42.15 -10.55
C ALA A 862 -29.15 -42.65 -12.00
N GLY A 863 -30.32 -43.03 -12.51
CA GLY A 863 -30.48 -43.50 -13.90
C GLY A 863 -30.99 -42.39 -14.80
N ALA A 864 -30.30 -42.16 -15.92
CA ALA A 864 -30.78 -41.27 -16.97
C ALA A 864 -31.98 -41.90 -17.70
N SER A 865 -32.94 -41.07 -18.11
CA SER A 865 -34.10 -41.48 -18.87
C SER A 865 -33.73 -41.86 -20.32
N SER A 866 -34.72 -42.37 -21.07
CA SER A 866 -34.56 -42.64 -22.51
C SER A 866 -34.44 -41.38 -23.38
N SER A 867 -34.58 -40.20 -22.78
CA SER A 867 -34.39 -38.91 -23.44
C SER A 867 -33.22 -38.13 -22.83
N GLY A 868 -32.29 -38.81 -22.15
CA GLY A 868 -31.09 -38.21 -21.61
C GLY A 868 -31.36 -37.25 -20.45
N GLN A 869 -32.31 -37.56 -19.56
CA GLN A 869 -32.57 -36.74 -18.37
C GLN A 869 -32.26 -37.48 -17.08
N LEU A 870 -31.42 -36.90 -16.24
CA LEU A 870 -31.12 -37.38 -14.89
C LEU A 870 -31.88 -36.52 -13.88
N THR A 871 -32.71 -37.14 -13.05
CA THR A 871 -33.47 -36.45 -11.99
C THR A 871 -33.01 -36.93 -10.63
N VAL A 872 -32.60 -36.00 -9.77
CA VAL A 872 -32.01 -36.27 -8.45
C VAL A 872 -32.62 -35.32 -7.42
N ILE A 873 -32.78 -35.79 -6.18
CA ILE A 873 -33.08 -34.95 -5.02
C ILE A 873 -31.74 -34.61 -4.34
N VAL A 874 -31.34 -33.35 -4.37
CA VAL A 874 -30.11 -32.86 -3.76
C VAL A 874 -30.47 -32.28 -2.39
N PRO A 875 -29.90 -32.80 -1.28
CA PRO A 875 -30.20 -32.29 0.05
C PRO A 875 -29.93 -30.78 0.19
N ALA A 876 -30.63 -30.13 1.11
CA ALA A 876 -30.37 -28.74 1.48
C ALA A 876 -28.88 -28.48 1.77
N GLN A 877 -28.35 -27.36 1.29
CA GLN A 877 -26.97 -26.91 1.55
C GLN A 877 -25.91 -28.01 1.34
N SER A 878 -25.98 -28.73 0.23
CA SER A 878 -25.08 -29.83 -0.10
C SER A 878 -24.62 -29.83 -1.56
N ALA A 879 -23.51 -30.52 -1.83
CA ALA A 879 -22.99 -30.75 -3.17
C ALA A 879 -23.01 -32.26 -3.48
N ALA A 880 -23.35 -32.61 -4.72
CA ALA A 880 -23.38 -33.97 -5.25
C ALA A 880 -22.70 -34.09 -6.61
N VAL A 881 -21.99 -35.20 -6.80
CA VAL A 881 -21.22 -35.48 -8.02
C VAL A 881 -21.57 -36.88 -8.51
N PHE A 882 -22.22 -36.92 -9.67
CA PHE A 882 -22.64 -38.16 -10.32
C PHE A 882 -21.78 -38.42 -11.55
N VAL A 883 -21.05 -39.54 -11.58
CA VAL A 883 -20.16 -39.90 -12.69
C VAL A 883 -20.71 -41.09 -13.46
N LEU A 884 -20.65 -41.03 -14.79
CA LEU A 884 -21.07 -42.10 -15.67
C LEU A 884 -20.22 -43.36 -15.46
N THR A 885 -20.86 -44.43 -14.99
CA THR A 885 -20.23 -45.74 -14.90
C THR A 885 -20.37 -46.48 -16.23
N VAL A 886 -19.30 -46.57 -17.01
CA VAL A 886 -19.29 -47.40 -18.23
C VAL A 886 -19.27 -48.87 -17.82
N ALA A 887 -20.39 -49.57 -18.01
CA ALA A 887 -20.40 -51.02 -17.88
C ALA A 887 -19.46 -51.63 -18.94
N ASN A 888 -18.33 -52.21 -18.49
CA ASN A 888 -17.41 -53.00 -19.33
C ASN A 888 -18.11 -54.15 -20.08
#